data_AF-A0A077ZY63-F1
#
_entry.id   AF-A0A077ZY63-F1
#
_cell.length_a   1.000
_cell.length_b   1.000
_cell.length_c   1.000
_cell.angle_alpha   90.00
_cell.angle_beta   90.00
_cell.angle_gamma   90.00
#
_symmetry.space_group_name_H-M   'P 1'
#
loop_
_entity.id
_entity.type
_entity.pdbx_description
1 polymer ?
#
loop_
_entity_poly.entity_id
_entity_poly.type
_entity_poly.pdbx_seq_one_letter_code
_entity_poly.pdbx_strand_id
1 'polypeptide(L)'
;MKLLDPLQGYKITSQILFLQLAFALALGVCLARDEFDYSNRDTAIGVMFVVHITSYALEYIKILTGICGRKLGVLKFTINFFNCALYQAAIFYAQVKYLNSTYDDKANATSDPELIRKNINSQQWLMLEISFYYMTVILTILFLVLQHFFKLEIPTHIDEFPIVEAIFSMHGKSSVIVDKQDKAELETNGSPDQQQDGNDDENEGFKKQKTISKNVSKRSFWHKDKQNQDFLSLINKYLQEYLFIALVFSISVYVLVKGEETPEGKMSFKYSVIILAVLFFISLLHTVVDLFTKISFPVWYDKSKYAIYALIILDILFMSVQTAILDKYEDLIRYWILIFLFIVFAFIIAYLTNWAAVKWGNEEEFFTQKEKLKKRTLIHHFMNSVSLNVDIYAITFVSFQRLDAALPRVDEQANQQPLIQQADEDEESNDGDENNEIVHNTDAEANKNFSNSAFIFLIQALLVYLVLDQFKKETTNTDVTFEILLTRILCAALLHMQLEGELRQSLQMLNYARLMVFHSKYRIPMIIISLMQFLGAIGTEVINIFLICQQDSVQNVIMNFIALGVIAEIDNIYAGTLYNNSSKKLIEDNDEKVNLQINDKKPVRSYYSKRFRLSTLVHGVLRLFYETYYYYFMPFSVIVITFFSDLIDEKPLY
;
A
#
# COMPACT_ATOMS: atom_id res chain seq x y z
N MET A 1 4.02 -13.59 -7.59
CA MET A 1 2.95 -12.65 -7.17
C MET A 1 2.79 -11.64 -8.30
N LYS A 2 1.55 -11.35 -8.74
CA LYS A 2 1.28 -10.51 -9.92
C LYS A 2 1.33 -9.03 -9.55
N LEU A 3 1.94 -8.23 -10.43
CA LEU A 3 2.04 -6.76 -10.44
C LEU A 3 1.45 -6.06 -9.22
N LEU A 4 2.34 -5.85 -8.26
CA LEU A 4 2.18 -4.89 -7.20
C LEU A 4 2.08 -3.49 -7.84
N ASP A 5 1.02 -2.74 -7.52
CA ASP A 5 0.66 -1.47 -8.17
C ASP A 5 1.02 -0.32 -7.20
N PRO A 6 2.20 0.31 -7.34
CA PRO A 6 2.61 1.42 -6.48
C PRO A 6 1.65 2.62 -6.58
N LEU A 7 0.75 2.63 -7.58
CA LEU A 7 -0.27 3.65 -7.71
C LEU A 7 -1.48 3.46 -6.79
N GLN A 8 -1.58 2.33 -6.05
CA GLN A 8 -2.69 2.09 -5.13
C GLN A 8 -2.80 3.16 -4.03
N GLY A 9 -1.68 3.72 -3.56
CA GLY A 9 -1.67 4.83 -2.60
C GLY A 9 -2.45 6.04 -3.13
N TYR A 10 -2.20 6.45 -4.38
CA TYR A 10 -2.90 7.55 -5.05
C TYR A 10 -4.36 7.23 -5.39
N LYS A 11 -4.61 5.96 -5.68
CA LYS A 11 -5.94 5.49 -6.02
C LYS A 11 -6.88 5.63 -4.81
N ILE A 12 -6.38 5.45 -3.59
CA ILE A 12 -7.19 5.64 -2.37
C ILE A 12 -7.66 7.08 -2.22
N THR A 13 -6.78 8.07 -2.44
CA THR A 13 -7.14 9.49 -2.29
C THR A 13 -8.15 9.94 -3.34
N SER A 14 -8.00 9.46 -4.58
CA SER A 14 -8.88 9.82 -5.71
C SER A 14 -10.22 9.05 -5.75
N GLN A 15 -10.31 7.87 -5.12
CA GLN A 15 -11.49 7.00 -5.23
C GLN A 15 -12.61 7.28 -4.22
N ILE A 16 -12.46 8.27 -3.35
CA ILE A 16 -13.54 8.66 -2.44
C ILE A 16 -14.57 9.50 -3.22
N LEU A 17 -15.49 8.82 -3.93
CA LEU A 17 -16.46 9.43 -4.85
C LEU A 17 -17.21 10.62 -4.23
N PHE A 18 -17.76 10.44 -3.03
CA PHE A 18 -18.58 11.46 -2.36
C PHE A 18 -17.75 12.69 -2.00
N LEU A 19 -16.45 12.52 -1.76
CA LEU A 19 -15.56 13.61 -1.44
C LEU A 19 -15.28 14.47 -2.67
N GLN A 20 -15.03 13.84 -3.82
CA GLN A 20 -14.84 14.55 -5.09
C GLN A 20 -16.08 15.39 -5.43
N LEU A 21 -17.28 14.83 -5.25
CA LEU A 21 -18.52 15.59 -5.41
C LEU A 21 -18.64 16.73 -4.39
N ALA A 22 -18.27 16.49 -3.14
CA ALA A 22 -18.38 17.50 -2.09
C ALA A 22 -17.50 18.71 -2.34
N PHE A 23 -16.23 18.50 -2.72
CA PHE A 23 -15.33 19.58 -3.11
C PHE A 23 -15.82 20.32 -4.36
N ALA A 24 -16.29 19.59 -5.38
CA ALA A 24 -16.86 20.22 -6.57
C ALA A 24 -18.06 21.13 -6.23
N LEU A 25 -18.99 20.67 -5.40
CA LEU A 25 -20.16 21.46 -5.01
C LEU A 25 -19.78 22.66 -4.13
N ALA A 26 -18.92 22.46 -3.14
CA ALA A 26 -18.45 23.51 -2.26
C ALA A 26 -17.71 24.61 -3.05
N LEU A 27 -16.82 24.20 -3.97
CA LEU A 27 -16.08 25.12 -4.82
C LEU A 27 -16.98 25.82 -5.83
N GLY A 28 -18.00 25.13 -6.38
CA GLY A 28 -19.02 25.73 -7.23
C GLY A 28 -19.82 26.83 -6.52
N VAL A 29 -20.13 26.65 -5.24
CA VAL A 29 -20.78 27.70 -4.42
C VAL A 29 -19.87 28.91 -4.22
N CYS A 30 -18.58 28.69 -3.93
CA CYS A 30 -17.61 29.78 -3.76
C CYS A 30 -17.39 30.55 -5.07
N LEU A 31 -17.29 29.85 -6.21
CA LEU A 31 -17.20 30.46 -7.54
C LEU A 31 -18.47 31.27 -7.89
N ALA A 32 -19.65 30.71 -7.62
CA ALA A 32 -20.93 31.42 -7.86
C ALA A 32 -21.11 32.67 -6.99
N ARG A 33 -20.38 32.75 -5.87
CA ARG A 33 -20.35 33.90 -4.95
C ARG A 33 -19.23 34.90 -5.26
N ASP A 34 -18.48 34.68 -6.34
CA ASP A 34 -17.35 35.52 -6.74
C ASP A 34 -16.32 35.70 -5.60
N GLU A 35 -16.03 34.62 -4.87
CA GLU A 35 -15.10 34.65 -3.72
C GLU A 35 -13.62 34.49 -4.14
N PHE A 36 -13.37 34.17 -5.41
CA PHE A 36 -12.05 33.97 -6.02
C PHE A 36 -11.87 34.92 -7.21
N ASP A 37 -10.62 35.34 -7.51
CA ASP A 37 -10.30 36.17 -8.68
C ASP A 37 -9.50 35.45 -9.78
N TYR A 38 -10.05 35.37 -10.99
CA TYR A 38 -9.55 34.59 -12.13
C TYR A 38 -8.13 34.91 -12.62
N SER A 39 -7.46 35.96 -12.11
CA SER A 39 -6.28 36.54 -12.74
C SER A 39 -4.93 35.85 -12.48
N ASN A 40 -4.77 34.95 -11.48
CA ASN A 40 -3.51 34.17 -11.30
C ASN A 40 -3.64 32.85 -10.51
N ARG A 41 -3.89 32.90 -9.19
CA ARG A 41 -4.03 31.72 -8.30
C ARG A 41 -5.21 30.84 -8.73
N ASP A 42 -6.25 31.48 -9.23
CA ASP A 42 -7.53 30.87 -9.58
C ASP A 42 -7.50 29.91 -10.75
N THR A 43 -6.44 29.93 -11.57
CA THR A 43 -6.25 28.88 -12.57
C THR A 43 -6.13 27.50 -11.89
N ALA A 44 -5.50 27.42 -10.71
CA ALA A 44 -5.47 26.18 -9.93
C ALA A 44 -6.85 25.81 -9.39
N ILE A 45 -7.62 26.78 -8.91
CA ILE A 45 -8.99 26.55 -8.43
C ILE A 45 -9.88 26.02 -9.56
N GLY A 46 -9.82 26.65 -10.73
CA GLY A 46 -10.56 26.21 -11.91
C GLY A 46 -10.15 24.80 -12.36
N VAL A 47 -8.84 24.50 -12.36
CA VAL A 47 -8.33 23.15 -12.65
C VAL A 47 -8.85 22.14 -11.63
N MET A 48 -8.75 22.42 -10.33
CA MET A 48 -9.27 21.54 -9.28
C MET A 48 -10.77 21.30 -9.43
N PHE A 49 -11.56 22.34 -9.71
CA PHE A 49 -13.00 22.24 -9.95
C PHE A 49 -13.32 21.27 -11.11
N VAL A 50 -12.67 21.47 -12.27
CA VAL A 50 -12.86 20.61 -13.45
C VAL A 50 -12.45 19.17 -13.14
N VAL A 51 -11.35 18.99 -12.41
CA VAL A 51 -10.82 17.68 -12.06
C VAL A 51 -11.77 16.96 -11.11
N HIS A 52 -12.25 17.58 -10.04
CA HIS A 52 -13.24 16.96 -9.14
C HIS A 52 -14.51 16.51 -9.88
N ILE A 53 -15.04 17.36 -10.78
CA ILE A 53 -16.21 17.01 -11.60
C ILE A 53 -15.90 15.82 -12.51
N THR A 54 -14.75 15.86 -13.18
CA THR A 54 -14.33 14.79 -14.10
C THR A 54 -14.12 13.48 -13.35
N SER A 55 -13.45 13.52 -12.21
CA SER A 55 -13.21 12.39 -11.31
C SER A 55 -14.51 11.78 -10.82
N TYR A 56 -15.45 12.61 -10.35
CA TYR A 56 -16.79 12.16 -9.96
C TYR A 56 -17.55 11.53 -11.12
N ALA A 57 -17.56 12.16 -12.30
CA ALA A 57 -18.26 11.66 -13.47
C ALA A 57 -17.72 10.29 -13.94
N LEU A 58 -16.40 10.13 -14.01
CA LEU A 58 -15.75 8.87 -14.40
C LEU A 58 -16.07 7.73 -13.43
N GLU A 59 -16.02 7.99 -12.14
CA GLU A 59 -16.38 7.02 -11.09
C GLU A 59 -17.88 6.70 -11.11
N TYR A 60 -18.74 7.69 -11.33
CA TYR A 60 -20.18 7.51 -11.46
C TYR A 60 -20.53 6.66 -12.69
N ILE A 61 -19.89 6.90 -13.84
CA ILE A 61 -20.03 6.07 -15.06
C ILE A 61 -19.63 4.62 -14.76
N LYS A 62 -18.56 4.41 -13.98
CA LYS A 62 -18.12 3.06 -13.57
C LYS A 62 -19.17 2.35 -12.75
N ILE A 63 -19.78 3.04 -11.77
CA ILE A 63 -20.87 2.50 -10.95
C ILE A 63 -22.10 2.19 -11.81
N LEU A 64 -22.52 3.15 -12.65
CA LEU A 64 -23.68 2.99 -13.54
C LEU A 64 -23.51 1.82 -14.51
N THR A 65 -22.31 1.65 -15.07
CA THR A 65 -22.02 0.52 -15.97
C THR A 65 -22.08 -0.82 -15.23
N GLY A 66 -21.63 -0.85 -13.97
CA GLY A 66 -21.78 -2.01 -13.10
C GLY A 66 -23.24 -2.37 -12.85
N ILE A 67 -24.08 -1.37 -12.55
CA ILE A 67 -25.54 -1.54 -12.36
C ILE A 67 -26.21 -2.07 -13.63
N CYS A 68 -25.76 -1.63 -14.81
CA CYS A 68 -26.24 -2.15 -16.10
C CYS A 68 -25.76 -3.58 -16.42
N GLY A 69 -25.08 -4.27 -15.49
CA GLY A 69 -24.58 -5.64 -15.67
C GLY A 69 -23.44 -5.76 -16.69
N ARG A 70 -22.87 -4.64 -17.16
CA ARG A 70 -21.81 -4.65 -18.17
C ARG A 70 -20.44 -4.73 -17.49
N LYS A 71 -19.67 -5.76 -17.86
CA LYS A 71 -18.28 -5.91 -17.42
C LYS A 71 -17.39 -4.94 -18.22
N LEU A 72 -16.91 -3.87 -17.58
CA LEU A 72 -15.99 -2.90 -18.18
C LEU A 72 -14.61 -3.49 -18.56
N GLY A 73 -14.22 -4.65 -18.02
CA GLY A 73 -12.95 -5.29 -18.32
C GLY A 73 -11.75 -4.37 -18.07
N VAL A 74 -10.88 -4.23 -19.08
CA VAL A 74 -9.69 -3.36 -19.04
C VAL A 74 -10.04 -1.88 -18.84
N LEU A 75 -11.17 -1.42 -19.40
CA LEU A 75 -11.61 -0.02 -19.29
C LEU A 75 -11.80 0.42 -17.83
N LYS A 76 -12.20 -0.50 -16.94
CA LYS A 76 -12.31 -0.23 -15.50
C LYS A 76 -10.95 0.19 -14.90
N PHE A 77 -9.89 -0.50 -15.28
CA PHE A 77 -8.54 -0.21 -14.80
C PHE A 77 -8.02 1.09 -15.43
N THR A 78 -8.26 1.30 -16.73
CA THR A 78 -7.89 2.54 -17.43
C THR A 78 -8.58 3.77 -16.83
N ILE A 79 -9.87 3.69 -16.53
CA ILE A 79 -10.61 4.79 -15.88
C ILE A 79 -10.03 5.09 -14.49
N ASN A 80 -9.77 4.06 -13.67
CA ASN A 80 -9.18 4.26 -12.36
C ASN A 80 -7.80 4.92 -12.46
N PHE A 81 -6.96 4.46 -13.38
CA PHE A 81 -5.62 5.01 -13.60
C PHE A 81 -5.69 6.47 -14.06
N PHE A 82 -6.52 6.77 -15.06
CA PHE A 82 -6.66 8.14 -15.58
C PHE A 82 -7.23 9.09 -14.52
N ASN A 83 -8.26 8.67 -13.78
CA ASN A 83 -8.83 9.45 -12.68
C ASN A 83 -7.77 9.78 -11.61
N CYS A 84 -7.00 8.76 -11.21
CA CYS A 84 -5.91 8.87 -10.27
C CYS A 84 -4.81 9.84 -10.75
N ALA A 85 -4.35 9.69 -12.00
CA ALA A 85 -3.33 10.55 -12.59
C ALA A 85 -3.81 12.01 -12.74
N LEU A 86 -5.07 12.21 -13.16
CA LEU A 86 -5.68 13.52 -13.31
C LEU A 86 -5.78 14.25 -11.96
N TYR A 87 -6.34 13.59 -10.95
CA TYR A 87 -6.46 14.15 -9.61
C TYR A 87 -5.09 14.52 -9.03
N GLN A 88 -4.11 13.65 -9.24
CA GLN A 88 -2.78 13.89 -8.74
C GLN A 88 -2.08 15.07 -9.42
N ALA A 89 -2.16 15.16 -10.75
CA ALA A 89 -1.60 16.28 -11.51
C ALA A 89 -2.23 17.61 -11.07
N ALA A 90 -3.52 17.62 -10.75
CA ALA A 90 -4.22 18.79 -10.26
C ALA A 90 -3.75 19.23 -8.87
N ILE A 91 -3.57 18.28 -7.94
CA ILE A 91 -3.01 18.56 -6.61
C ILE A 91 -1.58 19.11 -6.72
N PHE A 92 -0.74 18.56 -7.60
CA PHE A 92 0.60 19.10 -7.82
C PHE A 92 0.60 20.50 -8.42
N TYR A 93 -0.29 20.74 -9.38
CA TYR A 93 -0.47 22.07 -9.94
C TYR A 93 -0.92 23.08 -8.87
N ALA A 94 -1.87 22.68 -8.02
CA ALA A 94 -2.31 23.46 -6.87
C ALA A 94 -1.17 23.76 -5.89
N GLN A 95 -0.29 22.80 -5.60
CA GLN A 95 0.88 22.97 -4.74
C GLN A 95 1.88 23.97 -5.30
N VAL A 96 2.24 23.83 -6.58
CA VAL A 96 3.16 24.76 -7.25
C VAL A 96 2.60 26.18 -7.23
N LYS A 97 1.30 26.33 -7.52
CA LYS A 97 0.61 27.63 -7.46
C LYS A 97 0.54 28.20 -6.04
N TYR A 98 0.34 27.36 -5.04
CA TYR A 98 0.38 27.76 -3.64
C TYR A 98 1.76 28.30 -3.25
N LEU A 99 2.84 27.57 -3.57
CA LEU A 99 4.22 27.97 -3.23
C LEU A 99 4.67 29.25 -3.93
N ASN A 100 4.47 29.36 -5.25
CA ASN A 100 4.88 30.54 -6.02
C ASN A 100 4.19 31.81 -5.52
N SER A 101 3.00 31.66 -4.95
CA SER A 101 2.20 32.79 -4.55
C SER A 101 2.64 33.49 -3.28
N THR A 102 3.39 32.81 -2.41
CA THR A 102 4.00 33.40 -1.22
C THR A 102 5.04 34.47 -1.59
N TYR A 103 5.65 34.36 -2.77
CA TYR A 103 6.66 35.28 -3.26
C TYR A 103 6.06 36.54 -3.93
N ASP A 104 4.95 36.38 -4.66
CA ASP A 104 4.31 37.48 -5.41
C ASP A 104 3.61 38.52 -4.51
N ASP A 105 3.14 38.12 -3.32
CA ASP A 105 2.46 39.03 -2.38
C ASP A 105 3.37 40.19 -1.92
N LYS A 106 4.70 40.05 -2.03
CA LYS A 106 5.68 41.11 -1.73
C LYS A 106 5.91 42.07 -2.91
N ALA A 107 5.68 41.62 -4.14
CA ALA A 107 5.99 42.37 -5.35
C ALA A 107 4.79 43.17 -5.87
N ASN A 108 3.57 42.65 -5.69
CA ASN A 108 2.35 43.20 -6.28
C ASN A 108 1.34 43.64 -5.20
N ALA A 109 1.77 44.55 -4.32
CA ALA A 109 0.87 45.28 -3.42
C ALA A 109 -0.08 46.18 -4.24
N THR A 110 -1.07 45.55 -4.88
CA THR A 110 -2.22 46.23 -5.45
C THR A 110 -3.00 46.86 -4.30
N SER A 111 -3.44 48.11 -4.46
CA SER A 111 -4.17 48.84 -3.41
C SER A 111 -5.64 48.46 -3.32
N ASP A 112 -6.10 47.45 -4.07
CA ASP A 112 -7.49 47.01 -4.06
C ASP A 112 -7.74 45.97 -2.95
N PRO A 113 -8.44 46.34 -1.87
CA PRO A 113 -8.71 45.43 -0.75
C PRO A 113 -9.57 44.23 -1.16
N GLU A 114 -10.38 44.33 -2.21
CA GLU A 114 -11.22 43.23 -2.66
C GLU A 114 -10.37 42.14 -3.32
N LEU A 115 -9.43 42.55 -4.18
CA LEU A 115 -8.48 41.64 -4.84
C LEU A 115 -7.63 40.89 -3.81
N ILE A 116 -7.12 41.62 -2.80
CA ILE A 116 -6.35 41.01 -1.70
C ILE A 116 -7.19 39.96 -0.98
N ARG A 117 -8.46 40.24 -0.68
CA ARG A 117 -9.35 39.29 -0.01
C ARG A 117 -9.60 38.04 -0.85
N LYS A 118 -9.89 38.19 -2.15
CA LYS A 118 -10.07 37.07 -3.08
C LYS A 118 -8.81 36.21 -3.16
N ASN A 119 -7.64 36.84 -3.19
CA ASN A 119 -6.35 36.16 -3.21
C ASN A 119 -6.09 35.31 -1.93
N ILE A 120 -6.41 35.86 -0.76
CA ILE A 120 -6.35 35.15 0.53
C ILE A 120 -7.31 33.98 0.55
N ASN A 121 -8.54 34.16 0.09
CA ASN A 121 -9.55 33.10 -0.02
C ASN A 121 -9.04 31.93 -0.87
N SER A 122 -8.48 32.24 -2.04
CA SER A 122 -7.93 31.23 -2.95
C SER A 122 -6.80 30.45 -2.28
N GLN A 123 -5.91 31.12 -1.54
CA GLN A 123 -4.82 30.47 -0.81
C GLN A 123 -5.31 29.58 0.34
N GLN A 124 -6.27 30.05 1.14
CA GLN A 124 -6.86 29.25 2.22
C GLN A 124 -7.57 28.01 1.67
N TRP A 125 -8.25 28.13 0.53
CA TRP A 125 -8.88 26.99 -0.15
C TRP A 125 -7.84 25.96 -0.60
N LEU A 126 -6.80 26.40 -1.33
CA LEU A 126 -5.73 25.53 -1.80
C LEU A 126 -5.00 24.86 -0.62
N MET A 127 -4.75 25.61 0.46
CA MET A 127 -4.15 25.07 1.69
C MET A 127 -5.01 23.94 2.28
N LEU A 128 -6.33 24.13 2.34
CA LEU A 128 -7.27 23.13 2.86
C LEU A 128 -7.29 21.87 1.99
N GLU A 129 -7.37 22.03 0.66
CA GLU A 129 -7.33 20.94 -0.33
C GLU A 129 -6.02 20.12 -0.23
N ILE A 130 -4.88 20.81 -0.22
CA ILE A 130 -3.55 20.19 -0.10
C ILE A 130 -3.42 19.46 1.25
N SER A 131 -3.89 20.09 2.34
CA SER A 131 -3.88 19.47 3.68
C SER A 131 -4.76 18.22 3.71
N PHE A 132 -5.92 18.27 3.06
CA PHE A 132 -6.82 17.13 2.96
C PHE A 132 -6.16 15.94 2.25
N TYR A 133 -5.48 16.20 1.13
CA TYR A 133 -4.73 15.20 0.39
C TYR A 133 -3.66 14.52 1.28
N TYR A 134 -2.77 15.31 1.91
CA TYR A 134 -1.70 14.76 2.72
C TYR A 134 -2.18 14.08 4.00
N MET A 135 -3.23 14.61 4.64
CA MET A 135 -3.85 13.93 5.78
C MET A 135 -4.40 12.57 5.38
N THR A 136 -4.97 12.42 4.19
CA THR A 136 -5.42 11.12 3.70
C THR A 136 -4.27 10.12 3.54
N VAL A 137 -3.12 10.58 3.02
CA VAL A 137 -1.89 9.76 2.91
C VAL A 137 -1.38 9.35 4.29
N ILE A 138 -1.23 10.29 5.22
CA ILE A 138 -0.76 10.04 6.59
C ILE A 138 -1.69 9.06 7.31
N LEU A 139 -3.01 9.26 7.20
CA LEU A 139 -3.99 8.38 7.80
C LEU A 139 -3.98 6.97 7.18
N THR A 140 -3.69 6.84 5.88
CA THR A 140 -3.51 5.53 5.23
C THR A 140 -2.27 4.82 5.77
N ILE A 141 -1.15 5.52 5.93
CA ILE A 141 0.06 4.97 6.56
C ILE A 141 -0.27 4.54 8.00
N LEU A 142 -0.97 5.37 8.77
CA LEU A 142 -1.40 5.03 10.13
C LEU A 142 -2.30 3.79 10.16
N PHE A 143 -3.24 3.67 9.22
CA PHE A 143 -4.06 2.47 9.08
C PHE A 143 -3.20 1.22 8.83
N LEU A 144 -2.21 1.30 7.95
CA LEU A 144 -1.29 0.18 7.66
C LEU A 144 -0.41 -0.17 8.87
N VAL A 145 0.01 0.82 9.66
CA VAL A 145 0.73 0.61 10.92
C VAL A 145 -0.17 -0.11 11.94
N LEU A 146 -1.42 0.35 12.11
CA LEU A 146 -2.40 -0.32 12.97
C LEU A 146 -2.64 -1.77 12.50
N GLN A 147 -2.74 -1.97 11.19
CA GLN A 147 -2.88 -3.28 10.59
C GLN A 147 -1.69 -4.21 10.91
N HIS A 148 -0.46 -3.70 10.82
CA HIS A 148 0.72 -4.50 11.10
C HIS A 148 0.75 -4.97 12.57
N PHE A 149 0.40 -4.10 13.52
CA PHE A 149 0.47 -4.42 14.95
C PHE A 149 -0.72 -5.21 15.48
N PHE A 150 -1.93 -4.84 15.07
CA PHE A 150 -3.16 -5.39 15.66
C PHE A 150 -3.82 -6.46 14.80
N LYS A 151 -3.54 -6.47 13.49
CA LYS A 151 -4.16 -7.31 12.46
C LYS A 151 -5.67 -7.05 12.31
N LEU A 152 -6.08 -6.80 11.07
CA LEU A 152 -7.42 -6.43 10.67
C LEU A 152 -8.30 -7.65 10.77
N GLU A 153 -9.43 -7.49 11.44
CA GLU A 153 -10.42 -8.51 11.61
C GLU A 153 -11.55 -8.31 10.60
N ILE A 154 -11.68 -9.23 9.65
CA ILE A 154 -12.71 -9.14 8.62
C ILE A 154 -13.90 -9.99 9.05
N PRO A 155 -15.14 -9.46 9.06
CA PRO A 155 -16.34 -10.25 9.26
C PRO A 155 -16.50 -11.26 8.12
N THR A 156 -16.67 -12.53 8.48
CA THR A 156 -16.82 -13.67 7.56
C THR A 156 -18.09 -14.44 7.87
N HIS A 157 -18.80 -14.90 6.84
CA HIS A 157 -19.97 -15.75 7.01
C HIS A 157 -19.56 -17.10 7.64
N ILE A 158 -20.33 -17.58 8.63
CA ILE A 158 -20.01 -18.83 9.34
C ILE A 158 -19.98 -20.03 8.38
N ASP A 159 -20.86 -20.04 7.38
CA ASP A 159 -20.96 -21.16 6.44
C ASP A 159 -19.73 -21.26 5.52
N GLU A 160 -18.97 -20.18 5.34
CA GLU A 160 -17.69 -20.21 4.63
C GLU A 160 -16.55 -20.76 5.50
N PHE A 161 -16.71 -20.82 6.83
CA PHE A 161 -15.61 -21.12 7.74
C PHE A 161 -14.93 -22.48 7.49
N PRO A 162 -15.66 -23.60 7.32
CA PRO A 162 -15.05 -24.91 7.05
C PRO A 162 -14.32 -24.94 5.69
N ILE A 163 -14.88 -24.27 4.68
CA ILE A 163 -14.28 -24.17 3.33
C ILE A 163 -12.96 -23.41 3.42
N VAL A 164 -12.96 -22.29 4.13
CA VAL A 164 -11.77 -21.46 4.28
C VAL A 164 -10.71 -22.22 5.09
N GLU A 165 -11.08 -22.90 6.17
CA GLU A 165 -10.15 -23.75 6.94
C GLU A 165 -9.55 -24.88 6.09
N ALA A 166 -10.36 -25.55 5.27
CA ALA A 166 -9.90 -26.54 4.31
C ALA A 166 -8.88 -25.94 3.32
N ILE A 167 -9.16 -24.76 2.73
CA ILE A 167 -8.25 -24.07 1.80
C ILE A 167 -6.91 -23.75 2.48
N PHE A 168 -6.92 -23.22 3.70
CA PHE A 168 -5.70 -22.92 4.45
C PHE A 168 -4.92 -24.18 4.84
N SER A 169 -5.61 -25.28 5.13
CA SER A 169 -4.96 -26.57 5.43
C SER A 169 -4.32 -27.20 4.19
N MET A 170 -4.97 -27.08 3.01
CA MET A 170 -4.45 -27.58 1.74
C MET A 170 -3.19 -26.84 1.29
N HIS A 171 -3.10 -25.52 1.51
CA HIS A 171 -1.88 -24.76 1.21
C HIS A 171 -0.64 -25.23 1.98
N GLY A 172 -0.80 -25.95 3.09
CA GLY A 172 0.32 -26.57 3.80
C GLY A 172 0.81 -27.90 3.22
N LYS A 173 0.03 -28.55 2.34
CA LYS A 173 0.33 -29.87 1.76
C LYS A 173 0.52 -29.86 0.24
N SER A 174 -0.01 -28.85 -0.45
CA SER A 174 -0.24 -28.89 -1.89
C SER A 174 0.97 -28.53 -2.79
N SER A 175 2.13 -28.15 -2.24
CA SER A 175 3.30 -27.85 -3.08
C SER A 175 4.01 -29.10 -3.64
N VAL A 176 3.57 -30.31 -3.29
CA VAL A 176 4.21 -31.57 -3.72
C VAL A 176 3.29 -32.42 -4.62
N ILE A 177 1.98 -32.15 -4.65
CA ILE A 177 0.99 -33.09 -5.23
C ILE A 177 0.40 -32.61 -6.57
N VAL A 178 0.37 -31.29 -6.84
CA VAL A 178 -0.37 -30.75 -8.00
C VAL A 178 0.30 -31.10 -9.33
N ASP A 179 1.63 -31.20 -9.40
CA ASP A 179 2.31 -31.59 -10.66
C ASP A 179 2.17 -33.08 -11.01
N LYS A 180 1.75 -33.93 -10.05
CA LYS A 180 1.47 -35.35 -10.34
C LYS A 180 0.05 -35.57 -10.89
N GLN A 181 -0.93 -34.75 -10.51
CA GLN A 181 -2.33 -34.96 -10.92
C GLN A 181 -2.64 -34.50 -12.35
N ASP A 182 -2.04 -33.39 -12.80
CA ASP A 182 -2.25 -32.91 -14.18
C ASP A 182 -1.50 -33.78 -15.23
N LYS A 183 -0.50 -34.57 -14.82
CA LYS A 183 0.14 -35.58 -15.68
C LYS A 183 -0.63 -36.91 -15.74
N ALA A 184 -1.25 -37.33 -14.63
CA ALA A 184 -2.02 -38.58 -14.60
C ALA A 184 -3.32 -38.51 -15.43
N GLU A 185 -3.97 -37.35 -15.53
CA GLU A 185 -5.17 -37.19 -16.36
C GLU A 185 -4.87 -37.11 -17.87
N LEU A 186 -3.61 -36.92 -18.28
CA LEU A 186 -3.22 -36.93 -19.70
C LEU A 186 -2.87 -38.33 -20.24
N GLU A 187 -2.61 -39.32 -19.37
CA GLU A 187 -2.14 -40.66 -19.79
C GLU A 187 -3.23 -41.75 -19.83
N THR A 188 -4.46 -41.49 -19.33
CA THR A 188 -5.56 -42.49 -19.35
C THR A 188 -6.52 -42.37 -20.54
N ASN A 189 -6.01 -42.03 -21.73
CA ASN A 189 -6.75 -42.21 -22.99
C ASN A 189 -6.33 -43.53 -23.65
N GLY A 190 -6.89 -44.66 -23.20
CA GLY A 190 -6.58 -45.96 -23.78
C GLY A 190 -7.40 -47.14 -23.28
N SER A 191 -8.72 -47.14 -23.52
CA SER A 191 -9.48 -48.33 -24.00
C SER A 191 -10.99 -48.05 -24.01
N PRO A 192 -11.67 -48.25 -25.15
CA PRO A 192 -13.13 -48.36 -25.18
C PRO A 192 -13.53 -49.82 -24.87
N ASP A 193 -14.75 -49.98 -24.35
CA ASP A 193 -15.53 -51.23 -24.21
C ASP A 193 -15.68 -51.73 -22.77
N GLN A 194 -16.70 -51.18 -22.08
CA GLN A 194 -17.73 -52.00 -21.43
C GLN A 194 -18.93 -51.13 -21.06
N GLN A 195 -20.04 -51.38 -21.76
CA GLN A 195 -21.38 -50.89 -21.40
C GLN A 195 -21.84 -51.56 -20.12
N GLN A 196 -22.18 -50.77 -19.10
CA GLN A 196 -23.00 -51.22 -17.99
C GLN A 196 -24.02 -50.14 -17.67
N ASP A 197 -25.24 -50.36 -18.17
CA ASP A 197 -26.46 -49.63 -17.82
C ASP A 197 -26.80 -49.92 -16.35
N GLY A 198 -26.91 -48.87 -15.53
CA GLY A 198 -27.50 -49.01 -14.19
C GLY A 198 -27.22 -47.84 -13.25
N ASN A 199 -28.26 -47.02 -13.01
CA ASN A 199 -28.43 -45.99 -11.97
C ASN A 199 -27.77 -44.61 -12.20
N ASP A 200 -28.38 -43.80 -13.06
CA ASP A 200 -28.00 -42.39 -13.30
C ASP A 200 -28.62 -41.36 -12.33
N ASP A 201 -29.61 -41.73 -11.50
CA ASP A 201 -30.37 -40.73 -10.72
C ASP A 201 -29.69 -40.26 -9.41
N GLU A 202 -28.76 -41.02 -8.82
CA GLU A 202 -28.06 -40.60 -7.59
C GLU A 202 -26.86 -39.67 -7.85
N ASN A 203 -26.38 -39.59 -9.09
CA ASN A 203 -25.17 -38.83 -9.44
C ASN A 203 -25.47 -37.36 -9.80
N GLU A 204 -26.73 -37.01 -10.11
CA GLU A 204 -27.13 -35.62 -10.38
C GLU A 204 -27.07 -34.74 -9.12
N GLY A 205 -27.45 -35.27 -7.95
CA GLY A 205 -27.40 -34.55 -6.67
C GLY A 205 -25.97 -34.13 -6.30
N PHE A 206 -25.01 -35.04 -6.47
CA PHE A 206 -23.59 -34.78 -6.19
C PHE A 206 -22.98 -33.79 -7.19
N LYS A 207 -23.31 -33.88 -8.49
CA LYS A 207 -22.87 -32.91 -9.50
C LYS A 207 -23.45 -31.51 -9.23
N LYS A 208 -24.72 -31.40 -8.83
CA LYS A 208 -25.36 -30.12 -8.52
C LYS A 208 -24.76 -29.48 -7.25
N GLN A 209 -24.49 -30.27 -6.21
CA GLN A 209 -23.84 -29.78 -4.98
C GLN A 209 -22.38 -29.38 -5.22
N LYS A 210 -21.63 -30.14 -6.04
CA LYS A 210 -20.26 -29.80 -6.45
C LYS A 210 -20.24 -28.50 -7.27
N THR A 211 -21.23 -28.29 -8.14
CA THR A 211 -21.33 -27.07 -8.97
C THR A 211 -21.73 -25.84 -8.15
N ILE A 212 -22.65 -25.98 -7.18
CA ILE A 212 -23.00 -24.91 -6.24
C ILE A 212 -21.78 -24.55 -5.38
N SER A 213 -21.04 -25.54 -4.85
CA SER A 213 -19.82 -25.26 -4.06
C SER A 213 -18.73 -24.55 -4.88
N LYS A 214 -18.56 -24.91 -6.16
CA LYS A 214 -17.59 -24.27 -7.07
C LYS A 214 -17.94 -22.82 -7.39
N ASN A 215 -19.23 -22.46 -7.43
CA ASN A 215 -19.64 -21.09 -7.72
C ASN A 215 -19.63 -20.20 -6.47
N VAL A 216 -20.01 -20.75 -5.32
CA VAL A 216 -19.92 -20.05 -4.02
C VAL A 216 -18.44 -19.77 -3.67
N SER A 217 -17.54 -20.73 -3.92
CA SER A 217 -16.11 -20.56 -3.60
C SER A 217 -15.46 -19.40 -4.37
N LYS A 218 -15.77 -19.21 -5.65
CA LYS A 218 -15.21 -18.11 -6.47
C LYS A 218 -15.62 -16.72 -5.99
N ARG A 219 -16.79 -16.61 -5.35
CA ARG A 219 -17.31 -15.33 -4.83
C ARG A 219 -16.84 -15.01 -3.43
N SER A 220 -16.44 -16.01 -2.63
CA SER A 220 -15.92 -15.79 -1.28
C SER A 220 -14.75 -14.80 -1.29
N PHE A 221 -14.72 -13.93 -0.29
CA PHE A 221 -13.60 -13.02 -0.03
C PHE A 221 -12.26 -13.77 0.06
N TRP A 222 -12.29 -15.00 0.59
CA TRP A 222 -11.10 -15.84 0.84
C TRP A 222 -10.64 -16.67 -0.35
N HIS A 223 -11.28 -16.52 -1.51
CA HIS A 223 -10.82 -17.20 -2.71
C HIS A 223 -9.38 -16.79 -3.06
N LYS A 224 -8.55 -17.76 -3.46
CA LYS A 224 -7.12 -17.55 -3.78
C LYS A 224 -6.92 -16.37 -4.74
N ASP A 225 -7.75 -16.28 -5.78
CA ASP A 225 -7.64 -15.19 -6.77
C ASP A 225 -7.92 -13.80 -6.21
N LYS A 226 -8.78 -13.68 -5.18
CA LYS A 226 -9.03 -12.40 -4.49
C LYS A 226 -7.94 -12.07 -3.49
N GLN A 227 -7.46 -13.08 -2.75
CA GLN A 227 -6.35 -12.92 -1.81
C GLN A 227 -5.03 -12.59 -2.51
N ASN A 228 -4.92 -12.89 -3.81
CA ASN A 228 -3.77 -12.53 -4.64
C ASN A 228 -3.79 -11.06 -5.13
N GLN A 229 -4.83 -10.28 -4.81
CA GLN A 229 -4.88 -8.86 -5.15
C GLN A 229 -3.99 -8.03 -4.21
N ASP A 230 -3.68 -6.80 -4.60
CA ASP A 230 -3.02 -5.84 -3.71
C ASP A 230 -3.81 -5.67 -2.41
N PHE A 231 -3.09 -5.60 -1.29
CA PHE A 231 -3.67 -5.58 0.04
C PHE A 231 -4.67 -4.43 0.21
N LEU A 232 -4.31 -3.20 -0.19
CA LEU A 232 -5.18 -2.02 -0.06
C LEU A 232 -6.45 -2.16 -0.91
N SER A 233 -6.35 -2.77 -2.09
CA SER A 233 -7.51 -3.07 -2.92
C SER A 233 -8.45 -4.07 -2.25
N LEU A 234 -7.91 -5.07 -1.53
CA LEU A 234 -8.68 -6.08 -0.83
C LEU A 234 -9.46 -5.50 0.36
N ILE A 235 -8.84 -4.54 1.08
CA ILE A 235 -9.41 -3.94 2.29
C ILE A 235 -10.07 -2.58 2.07
N ASN A 236 -10.23 -2.15 0.82
CA ASN A 236 -10.66 -0.79 0.46
C ASN A 236 -11.93 -0.33 1.22
N LYS A 237 -12.91 -1.21 1.44
CA LYS A 237 -14.12 -0.88 2.20
C LYS A 237 -13.83 -0.42 3.62
N TYR A 238 -13.02 -1.19 4.37
CA TYR A 238 -12.67 -0.90 5.75
C TYR A 238 -11.74 0.31 5.85
N LEU A 239 -10.84 0.44 4.87
CA LEU A 239 -9.97 1.60 4.75
C LEU A 239 -10.77 2.89 4.52
N GLN A 240 -11.77 2.88 3.61
CA GLN A 240 -12.62 4.04 3.35
C GLN A 240 -13.46 4.45 4.58
N GLU A 241 -14.00 3.49 5.34
CA GLU A 241 -14.71 3.78 6.60
C GLU A 241 -13.78 4.46 7.62
N TYR A 242 -12.58 3.89 7.81
CA TYR A 242 -11.57 4.49 8.69
C TYR A 242 -11.15 5.88 8.23
N LEU A 243 -10.80 6.03 6.94
CA LEU A 243 -10.32 7.29 6.37
C LEU A 243 -11.37 8.38 6.51
N PHE A 244 -12.63 8.09 6.20
CA PHE A 244 -13.70 9.07 6.34
C PHE A 244 -13.76 9.66 7.76
N ILE A 245 -13.79 8.80 8.78
CA ILE A 245 -13.93 9.22 10.17
C ILE A 245 -12.67 9.93 10.66
N ALA A 246 -11.50 9.35 10.37
CA ALA A 246 -10.22 9.90 10.80
C ALA A 246 -9.91 11.25 10.15
N LEU A 247 -10.33 11.45 8.91
CA LEU A 247 -10.06 12.66 8.12
C LEU A 247 -10.95 13.82 8.55
N VAL A 248 -12.25 13.58 8.81
CA VAL A 248 -13.13 14.61 9.40
C VAL A 248 -12.60 15.05 10.76
N PHE A 249 -12.16 14.11 11.61
CA PHE A 249 -11.50 14.44 12.87
C PHE A 249 -10.24 15.27 12.67
N SER A 250 -9.31 14.80 11.83
CA SER A 250 -7.99 15.41 11.66
C SER A 250 -8.05 16.81 11.04
N ILE A 251 -8.92 17.00 10.04
CA ILE A 251 -9.13 18.31 9.40
C ILE A 251 -9.86 19.27 10.34
N SER A 252 -10.82 18.79 11.15
CA SER A 252 -11.45 19.64 12.16
C SER A 252 -10.43 20.14 13.19
N VAL A 253 -9.53 19.28 13.66
CA VAL A 253 -8.41 19.69 14.55
C VAL A 253 -7.48 20.67 13.85
N TYR A 254 -7.09 20.39 12.61
CA TYR A 254 -6.23 21.27 11.81
C TYR A 254 -6.83 22.67 11.65
N VAL A 255 -8.10 22.76 11.26
CA VAL A 255 -8.82 24.02 11.06
C VAL A 255 -9.01 24.78 12.38
N LEU A 256 -9.19 24.09 13.51
CA LEU A 256 -9.24 24.73 14.83
C LEU A 256 -7.88 25.31 15.26
N VAL A 257 -6.78 24.64 14.91
CA VAL A 257 -5.41 25.09 15.23
C VAL A 257 -4.97 26.24 14.33
N LYS A 258 -5.34 26.22 13.05
CA LYS A 258 -4.95 27.24 12.05
C LYS A 258 -5.96 28.37 11.86
N GLY A 259 -7.19 28.20 12.31
CA GLY A 259 -8.26 29.17 12.13
C GLY A 259 -8.01 30.47 12.90
N GLU A 260 -8.30 31.59 12.24
CA GLU A 260 -8.15 32.94 12.80
C GLU A 260 -9.00 33.14 14.06
N GLU A 261 -8.60 34.09 14.91
CA GLU A 261 -9.39 34.48 16.08
C GLU A 261 -10.65 35.25 15.64
N THR A 262 -11.79 34.88 16.23
CA THR A 262 -13.05 35.59 16.00
C THR A 262 -12.93 37.00 16.60
N PRO A 263 -13.33 38.05 15.87
CA PRO A 263 -13.45 39.37 16.46
C PRO A 263 -14.37 39.33 17.70
N GLU A 264 -13.98 40.04 18.76
CA GLU A 264 -14.76 40.10 20.00
C GLU A 264 -16.23 40.48 19.73
N GLY A 265 -17.16 39.77 20.38
CA GLY A 265 -18.59 40.03 20.28
C GLY A 265 -19.31 39.40 19.08
N LYS A 266 -18.62 38.65 18.21
CA LYS A 266 -19.23 37.90 17.11
C LYS A 266 -19.39 36.41 17.45
N MET A 267 -20.44 35.80 16.93
CA MET A 267 -20.66 34.35 17.03
C MET A 267 -19.63 33.62 16.17
N SER A 268 -18.92 32.66 16.75
CA SER A 268 -17.86 31.89 16.07
C SER A 268 -18.36 30.54 15.57
N PHE A 269 -17.88 30.11 14.40
CA PHE A 269 -18.08 28.77 13.89
C PHE A 269 -17.27 27.70 14.65
N LYS A 270 -16.29 28.11 15.46
CA LYS A 270 -15.40 27.22 16.22
C LYS A 270 -16.14 26.20 17.09
N TYR A 271 -17.25 26.60 17.73
CA TYR A 271 -17.98 25.70 18.62
C TYR A 271 -18.52 24.46 17.91
N SER A 272 -19.07 24.62 16.71
CA SER A 272 -19.60 23.50 15.91
C SER A 272 -18.46 22.60 15.45
N VAL A 273 -17.32 23.17 15.04
CA VAL A 273 -16.15 22.38 14.65
C VAL A 273 -15.52 21.64 15.83
N ILE A 274 -15.56 22.20 17.05
CA ILE A 274 -15.14 21.51 18.27
C ILE A 274 -16.05 20.31 18.56
N ILE A 275 -17.38 20.51 18.51
CA ILE A 275 -18.35 19.42 18.71
C ILE A 275 -18.11 18.32 17.67
N LEU A 276 -17.95 18.69 16.40
CA LEU A 276 -17.63 17.78 15.31
C LEU A 276 -16.35 16.99 15.58
N ALA A 277 -15.25 17.66 15.94
CA ALA A 277 -13.97 17.02 16.22
C ALA A 277 -14.08 16.01 17.36
N VAL A 278 -14.78 16.36 18.44
CA VAL A 278 -14.98 15.45 19.60
C VAL A 278 -15.83 14.25 19.22
N LEU A 279 -16.94 14.44 18.52
CA LEU A 279 -17.82 13.34 18.09
C LEU A 279 -17.11 12.39 17.12
N PHE A 280 -16.35 12.91 16.16
CA PHE A 280 -15.58 12.11 15.22
C PHE A 280 -14.36 11.43 15.87
N PHE A 281 -13.75 12.02 16.90
CA PHE A 281 -12.71 11.34 17.69
C PHE A 281 -13.27 10.11 18.41
N ILE A 282 -14.43 10.25 19.06
CA ILE A 282 -15.09 9.11 19.72
C ILE A 282 -15.46 8.04 18.69
N SER A 283 -16.00 8.45 17.54
CA SER A 283 -16.30 7.55 16.42
C SER A 283 -15.05 6.85 15.86
N LEU A 284 -13.91 7.55 15.80
CA LEU A 284 -12.62 7.01 15.37
C LEU A 284 -12.14 5.92 16.33
N LEU A 285 -12.19 6.18 17.63
CA LEU A 285 -11.85 5.18 18.65
C LEU A 285 -12.74 3.94 18.53
N HIS A 286 -14.05 4.14 18.36
CA HIS A 286 -15.00 3.05 18.11
C HIS A 286 -14.62 2.22 16.88
N THR A 287 -14.22 2.90 15.79
CA THR A 287 -13.86 2.25 14.53
C THR A 287 -12.54 1.49 14.63
N VAL A 288 -11.52 2.08 15.26
CA VAL A 288 -10.23 1.39 15.49
C VAL A 288 -10.43 0.15 16.36
N VAL A 289 -11.20 0.27 17.43
CA VAL A 289 -11.51 -0.84 18.32
C VAL A 289 -12.32 -1.92 17.61
N ASP A 290 -13.27 -1.56 16.74
CA ASP A 290 -14.05 -2.54 15.97
C ASP A 290 -13.23 -3.27 14.90
N LEU A 291 -12.42 -2.55 14.11
CA LEU A 291 -11.66 -3.10 13.00
C LEU A 291 -10.45 -3.95 13.44
N PHE A 292 -9.78 -3.55 14.52
CA PHE A 292 -8.48 -4.11 14.90
C PHE A 292 -8.51 -4.97 16.17
N THR A 293 -9.70 -5.27 16.72
CA THR A 293 -9.82 -6.17 17.87
C THR A 293 -10.76 -7.34 17.60
N LYS A 294 -10.44 -8.48 18.22
CA LYS A 294 -11.28 -9.69 18.21
C LYS A 294 -12.46 -9.65 19.18
N ILE A 295 -12.63 -8.53 19.89
CA ILE A 295 -13.62 -8.43 20.95
C ILE A 295 -15.01 -8.44 20.32
N SER A 296 -15.86 -9.35 20.78
CA SER A 296 -17.29 -9.31 20.48
C SER A 296 -17.94 -8.27 21.38
N PHE A 297 -18.39 -7.16 20.81
CA PHE A 297 -18.95 -6.08 21.60
C PHE A 297 -20.36 -6.42 22.11
N PRO A 298 -20.70 -5.98 23.33
CA PRO A 298 -22.06 -6.08 23.85
C PRO A 298 -23.02 -5.12 23.12
N VAL A 299 -24.32 -5.40 23.16
CA VAL A 299 -25.38 -4.63 22.48
C VAL A 299 -25.36 -3.13 22.82
N TRP A 300 -24.88 -2.73 24.00
CA TRP A 300 -24.80 -1.31 24.37
C TRP A 300 -23.77 -0.53 23.55
N TYR A 301 -22.72 -1.20 23.05
CA TYR A 301 -21.70 -0.59 22.20
C TYR A 301 -22.27 -0.19 20.84
N ASP A 302 -23.13 -1.04 20.27
CA ASP A 302 -23.84 -0.70 19.03
C ASP A 302 -24.81 0.46 19.27
N LYS A 303 -25.51 0.48 20.42
CA LYS A 303 -26.38 1.59 20.80
C LYS A 303 -25.63 2.91 20.97
N SER A 304 -24.41 2.91 21.51
CA SER A 304 -23.61 4.13 21.64
C SER A 304 -23.19 4.67 20.27
N LYS A 305 -22.88 3.80 19.30
CA LYS A 305 -22.61 4.20 17.91
C LYS A 305 -23.80 4.96 17.30
N TYR A 306 -25.02 4.46 17.48
CA TYR A 306 -26.23 5.18 17.02
C TYR A 306 -26.45 6.51 17.73
N ALA A 307 -26.18 6.59 19.03
CA ALA A 307 -26.28 7.85 19.78
C ALA A 307 -25.29 8.91 19.26
N ILE A 308 -24.04 8.51 18.96
CA ILE A 308 -23.03 9.39 18.37
C ILE A 308 -23.51 9.92 17.01
N TYR A 309 -24.06 9.05 16.15
CA TYR A 309 -24.60 9.48 14.85
C TYR A 309 -25.79 10.43 14.97
N ALA A 310 -26.67 10.24 15.95
CA ALA A 310 -27.76 11.17 16.21
C ALA A 310 -27.24 12.56 16.61
N LEU A 311 -26.18 12.62 17.42
CA LEU A 311 -25.52 13.87 17.80
C LEU A 311 -24.83 14.55 16.61
N ILE A 312 -24.18 13.77 15.73
CA ILE A 312 -23.57 14.30 14.49
C ILE A 312 -24.65 14.90 13.58
N ILE A 313 -25.82 14.25 13.45
CA ILE A 313 -26.95 14.78 12.67
C ILE A 313 -27.45 16.11 13.26
N LEU A 314 -27.55 16.19 14.59
CA LEU A 314 -27.95 17.43 15.27
C LEU A 314 -26.94 18.57 15.02
N ASP A 315 -25.65 18.26 15.07
CA ASP A 315 -24.57 19.21 14.79
C ASP A 315 -24.59 19.67 13.31
N ILE A 316 -24.86 18.77 12.36
CA ILE A 316 -25.05 19.12 10.93
C ILE A 316 -26.21 20.10 10.74
N LEU A 317 -27.34 19.89 11.44
CA LEU A 317 -28.47 20.82 11.39
C LEU A 317 -28.08 22.18 11.98
N PHE A 318 -27.34 22.19 13.08
CA PHE A 318 -26.84 23.41 13.70
C PHE A 318 -25.86 24.17 12.79
N MET A 319 -24.91 23.49 12.16
CA MET A 319 -24.01 24.07 11.16
C MET A 319 -24.76 24.64 9.97
N SER A 320 -25.78 23.94 9.47
CA SER A 320 -26.60 24.43 8.35
C SER A 320 -27.29 25.76 8.69
N VAL A 321 -27.82 25.88 9.92
CA VAL A 321 -28.43 27.11 10.44
C VAL A 321 -27.38 28.21 10.60
N GLN A 322 -26.20 27.89 11.15
CA GLN A 322 -25.10 28.85 11.28
C GLN A 322 -24.63 29.39 9.93
N THR A 323 -24.42 28.53 8.92
CA THR A 323 -24.01 28.96 7.58
C THR A 323 -25.07 29.83 6.88
N ALA A 324 -26.34 29.69 7.25
CA ALA A 324 -27.43 30.51 6.72
C ALA A 324 -27.58 31.87 7.44
N ILE A 325 -27.26 31.94 8.74
CA ILE A 325 -27.50 33.12 9.58
C ILE A 325 -26.25 34.00 9.74
N LEU A 326 -25.08 33.39 9.89
CA LEU A 326 -23.86 34.11 10.24
C LEU A 326 -23.24 34.80 9.04
N ASP A 327 -22.81 36.03 9.27
CA ASP A 327 -22.03 36.82 8.32
C ASP A 327 -20.67 36.17 8.02
N LYS A 328 -20.05 36.60 6.91
CA LYS A 328 -18.78 36.08 6.38
C LYS A 328 -17.57 36.49 7.26
N TYR A 329 -17.41 35.83 8.40
CA TYR A 329 -16.21 35.90 9.23
C TYR A 329 -15.63 34.48 9.38
N GLU A 330 -14.31 34.34 9.53
CA GLU A 330 -13.58 33.05 9.64
C GLU A 330 -13.59 32.18 8.37
N ASP A 331 -12.97 32.65 7.28
CA ASP A 331 -13.03 32.01 5.96
C ASP A 331 -12.60 30.54 5.96
N LEU A 332 -11.49 30.17 6.60
CA LEU A 332 -11.03 28.78 6.68
C LEU A 332 -12.04 27.85 7.37
N ILE A 333 -12.62 28.30 8.49
CA ILE A 333 -13.59 27.52 9.28
C ILE A 333 -14.90 27.38 8.50
N ARG A 334 -15.33 28.47 7.85
CA ARG A 334 -16.49 28.51 6.96
C ARG A 334 -16.34 27.56 5.78
N TYR A 335 -15.18 27.52 5.12
CA TYR A 335 -14.92 26.58 4.02
C TYR A 335 -14.98 25.13 4.48
N TRP A 336 -14.41 24.82 5.66
CA TRP A 336 -14.51 23.47 6.21
C TRP A 336 -15.95 23.04 6.49
N ILE A 337 -16.75 23.89 7.12
CA ILE A 337 -18.17 23.61 7.36
C ILE A 337 -18.91 23.39 6.04
N LEU A 338 -18.67 24.24 5.04
CA LEU A 338 -19.28 24.11 3.72
C LEU A 338 -18.93 22.77 3.07
N ILE A 339 -17.65 22.39 3.07
CA ILE A 339 -17.18 21.11 2.54
C ILE A 339 -17.84 19.95 3.30
N PHE A 340 -17.87 20.00 4.63
CA PHE A 340 -18.47 18.95 5.44
C PHE A 340 -19.97 18.77 5.17
N LEU A 341 -20.74 19.86 5.06
CA LEU A 341 -22.15 19.81 4.68
C LEU A 341 -22.34 19.16 3.30
N PHE A 342 -21.47 19.47 2.33
CA PHE A 342 -21.50 18.85 1.02
C PHE A 342 -21.04 17.39 1.01
N ILE A 343 -20.14 16.99 1.91
CA ILE A 343 -19.78 15.57 2.13
C ILE A 343 -21.01 14.78 2.56
N VAL A 344 -21.79 15.30 3.52
CA VAL A 344 -23.04 14.67 3.97
C VAL A 344 -24.06 14.59 2.85
N PHE A 345 -24.22 15.68 2.09
CA PHE A 345 -25.12 15.72 0.94
C PHE A 345 -24.72 14.72 -0.16
N ALA A 346 -23.43 14.64 -0.50
CA ALA A 346 -22.90 13.69 -1.46
C ALA A 346 -23.09 12.24 -1.00
N PHE A 347 -22.95 11.96 0.30
CA PHE A 347 -23.25 10.65 0.88
C PHE A 347 -24.72 10.27 0.71
N ILE A 348 -25.64 11.22 0.94
CA ILE A 348 -27.09 11.01 0.72
C ILE A 348 -27.37 10.71 -0.76
N ILE A 349 -26.76 11.45 -1.70
CA ILE A 349 -26.89 11.18 -3.13
C ILE A 349 -26.42 9.76 -3.46
N ALA A 350 -25.23 9.37 -3.00
CA ALA A 350 -24.69 8.04 -3.25
C ALA A 350 -25.60 6.92 -2.68
N TYR A 351 -26.15 7.14 -1.48
CA TYR A 351 -27.12 6.22 -0.87
C TYR A 351 -28.40 6.09 -1.71
N LEU A 352 -28.96 7.22 -2.15
CA LEU A 352 -30.16 7.24 -3.02
C LEU A 352 -29.90 6.58 -4.37
N THR A 353 -28.73 6.81 -4.99
CA THR A 353 -28.33 6.14 -6.23
C THR A 353 -28.23 4.64 -6.02
N ASN A 354 -27.60 4.18 -4.94
CA ASN A 354 -27.50 2.75 -4.64
C ASN A 354 -28.88 2.13 -4.38
N TRP A 355 -29.75 2.83 -3.64
CA TRP A 355 -31.12 2.39 -3.43
C TRP A 355 -31.91 2.29 -4.75
N ALA A 356 -31.79 3.28 -5.63
CA ALA A 356 -32.41 3.25 -6.96
C ALA A 356 -31.84 2.11 -7.82
N ALA A 357 -30.53 1.87 -7.74
CA ALA A 357 -29.86 0.78 -8.44
C ALA A 357 -30.37 -0.59 -8.01
N VAL A 358 -30.49 -0.83 -6.70
CA VAL A 358 -31.05 -2.09 -6.16
C VAL A 358 -32.51 -2.25 -6.58
N LYS A 359 -33.28 -1.16 -6.61
CA LYS A 359 -34.69 -1.20 -7.03
C LYS A 359 -34.87 -1.49 -8.53
N TRP A 360 -33.92 -1.07 -9.37
CA TRP A 360 -33.97 -1.24 -10.83
C TRP A 360 -33.19 -2.44 -11.36
N GLY A 361 -32.21 -2.94 -10.59
CA GLY A 361 -31.39 -4.09 -10.96
C GLY A 361 -31.93 -5.41 -10.42
N ASN A 362 -31.86 -6.46 -11.24
CA ASN A 362 -32.09 -7.86 -10.86
C ASN A 362 -30.89 -8.47 -10.10
N GLU A 363 -30.12 -7.67 -9.35
CA GLU A 363 -29.09 -8.24 -8.48
C GLU A 363 -29.77 -8.77 -7.23
N GLU A 364 -30.06 -10.09 -7.22
CA GLU A 364 -30.39 -10.83 -6.01
C GLU A 364 -29.37 -10.49 -4.92
N GLU A 365 -29.91 -9.88 -3.87
CA GLU A 365 -29.22 -9.07 -2.89
C GLU A 365 -28.04 -9.80 -2.21
N PHE A 366 -26.86 -9.18 -2.28
CA PHE A 366 -25.68 -9.49 -1.47
C PHE A 366 -25.78 -9.00 -0.01
N PHE A 367 -26.90 -8.41 0.41
CA PHE A 367 -26.97 -7.60 1.64
C PHE A 367 -28.06 -7.98 2.67
N THR A 368 -28.80 -9.08 2.48
CA THR A 368 -30.05 -9.30 3.26
C THR A 368 -30.10 -10.57 4.09
N GLN A 369 -28.98 -11.28 4.25
CA GLN A 369 -28.90 -12.27 5.32
C GLN A 369 -28.16 -11.66 6.51
N LYS A 370 -28.92 -11.34 7.56
CA LYS A 370 -28.44 -11.18 8.95
C LYS A 370 -27.91 -12.51 9.48
N GLU A 371 -27.03 -13.14 8.73
CA GLU A 371 -26.30 -14.31 9.19
C GLU A 371 -25.32 -13.88 10.26
N LYS A 372 -25.05 -14.80 11.17
CA LYS A 372 -24.07 -14.61 12.23
C LYS A 372 -22.71 -14.46 11.57
N LEU A 373 -22.15 -13.25 11.57
CA LEU A 373 -20.80 -13.00 11.09
C LEU A 373 -19.78 -13.34 12.19
N LYS A 374 -18.71 -14.05 11.83
CA LYS A 374 -17.57 -14.30 12.70
C LYS A 374 -16.37 -13.51 12.19
N LYS A 375 -15.76 -12.70 13.06
CA LYS A 375 -14.53 -11.97 12.74
C LYS A 375 -13.36 -12.94 12.54
N ARG A 376 -12.58 -12.74 11.48
CA ARG A 376 -11.40 -13.51 11.16
C ARG A 376 -10.24 -12.59 10.81
N THR A 377 -9.09 -12.88 11.40
CA THR A 377 -7.85 -12.14 11.15
C THR A 377 -7.43 -12.28 9.70
N LEU A 378 -7.27 -11.16 8.99
CA LEU A 378 -6.67 -11.14 7.68
C LEU A 378 -5.16 -11.40 7.83
N ILE A 379 -4.71 -12.55 7.32
CA ILE A 379 -3.30 -12.90 7.29
C ILE A 379 -2.73 -12.36 5.99
N HIS A 380 -1.91 -11.31 6.08
CA HIS A 380 -1.11 -10.88 4.95
C HIS A 380 -0.07 -11.98 4.67
N HIS A 381 -0.26 -12.70 3.56
CA HIS A 381 0.71 -13.68 3.10
C HIS A 381 1.95 -12.95 2.59
N PHE A 382 2.86 -12.63 3.51
CA PHE A 382 4.22 -12.28 3.13
C PHE A 382 4.87 -13.51 2.52
N MET A 383 5.59 -13.33 1.42
CA MET A 383 6.00 -14.43 0.55
C MET A 383 6.67 -15.58 1.33
N ASN A 384 6.16 -16.80 1.12
CA ASN A 384 6.68 -18.02 1.75
C ASN A 384 7.85 -18.63 0.95
N SER A 385 8.31 -17.96 -0.10
CA SER A 385 9.41 -18.41 -0.94
C SER A 385 10.32 -17.23 -1.25
N VAL A 386 11.62 -17.46 -1.23
CA VAL A 386 12.62 -16.51 -1.73
C VAL A 386 12.83 -16.79 -3.20
N SER A 387 12.56 -15.82 -4.06
CA SER A 387 13.01 -15.85 -5.46
C SER A 387 14.27 -15.01 -5.56
N LEU A 388 15.38 -15.63 -5.95
CA LEU A 388 16.67 -14.96 -6.06
C LEU A 388 16.90 -14.47 -7.49
N ASN A 389 17.18 -13.18 -7.64
CA ASN A 389 17.76 -12.64 -8.86
C ASN A 389 19.28 -12.84 -8.86
N VAL A 390 19.91 -12.75 -10.03
CA VAL A 390 21.36 -12.90 -10.17
C VAL A 390 22.04 -11.60 -9.74
N ASP A 391 22.35 -11.50 -8.46
CA ASP A 391 23.10 -10.40 -7.86
C ASP A 391 24.21 -10.95 -6.93
N ILE A 392 25.19 -10.12 -6.56
CA ILE A 392 26.33 -10.57 -5.74
C ILE A 392 25.92 -11.00 -4.33
N TYR A 393 24.84 -10.42 -3.79
CA TYR A 393 24.31 -10.77 -2.48
C TYR A 393 23.62 -12.13 -2.52
N ALA A 394 22.81 -12.41 -3.56
CA ALA A 394 22.17 -13.69 -3.81
C ALA A 394 23.20 -14.81 -4.04
N ILE A 395 24.23 -14.58 -4.86
CA ILE A 395 25.33 -15.54 -5.10
C ILE A 395 26.01 -15.90 -3.78
N THR A 396 26.32 -14.91 -2.96
CA THR A 396 26.95 -15.11 -1.65
C THR A 396 26.00 -15.83 -0.68
N PHE A 397 24.72 -15.47 -0.69
CA PHE A 397 23.70 -16.08 0.16
C PHE A 397 23.50 -17.57 -0.16
N VAL A 398 23.40 -17.91 -1.44
CA VAL A 398 23.33 -19.31 -1.91
C VAL A 398 24.61 -20.06 -1.53
N SER A 399 25.77 -19.40 -1.60
CA SER A 399 27.04 -20.03 -1.20
C SER A 399 27.01 -20.50 0.26
N PHE A 400 26.55 -19.65 1.18
CA PHE A 400 26.39 -20.02 2.59
C PHE A 400 25.24 -20.99 2.84
N GLN A 401 24.14 -20.89 2.10
CA GLN A 401 23.02 -21.81 2.20
C GLN A 401 23.44 -23.25 1.84
N ARG A 402 24.27 -23.43 0.82
CA ARG A 402 24.79 -24.76 0.44
C ARG A 402 25.75 -25.32 1.49
N LEU A 403 26.60 -24.47 2.07
CA LEU A 403 27.48 -24.88 3.17
C LEU A 403 26.69 -25.31 4.42
N ASP A 404 25.61 -24.61 4.74
CA ASP A 404 24.70 -25.01 5.82
C ASP A 404 24.00 -26.35 5.53
N ALA A 405 23.54 -26.54 4.29
CA ALA A 405 22.88 -27.77 3.85
C ALA A 405 23.81 -28.99 3.79
N ALA A 406 25.11 -28.78 3.58
CA ALA A 406 26.11 -29.85 3.53
C ALA A 406 26.50 -30.38 4.93
N LEU A 407 26.20 -29.66 6.00
CA LEU A 407 26.48 -30.10 7.36
C LEU A 407 25.37 -31.03 7.91
N PRO A 408 25.71 -32.04 8.71
CA PRO A 408 24.72 -32.95 9.29
C PRO A 408 23.75 -32.21 10.21
N ARG A 409 22.46 -32.55 10.14
CA ARG A 409 21.41 -31.96 10.97
C ARG A 409 21.48 -32.49 12.40
N VAL A 410 22.13 -31.72 13.27
CA VAL A 410 22.34 -32.07 14.69
C VAL A 410 21.03 -32.33 15.46
N ASP A 411 19.93 -31.69 15.05
CA ASP A 411 18.67 -31.69 15.81
C ASP A 411 17.70 -32.84 15.42
N GLU A 412 17.91 -33.52 14.28
CA GLU A 412 17.07 -34.67 13.87
C GLU A 412 17.39 -35.94 14.68
N GLN A 413 18.61 -36.09 15.18
CA GLN A 413 19.03 -37.27 15.94
C GLN A 413 18.53 -37.28 17.40
N ALA A 414 18.15 -36.14 17.96
CA ALA A 414 17.75 -36.05 19.38
C ALA A 414 16.24 -36.26 19.63
N ASN A 415 15.39 -36.09 18.60
CA ASN A 415 13.94 -36.27 18.70
C ASN A 415 13.40 -37.47 17.89
N GLN A 416 14.26 -38.17 17.13
CA GLN A 416 13.96 -39.54 16.72
C GLN A 416 14.30 -40.49 17.87
N GLN A 417 13.42 -40.54 18.88
CA GLN A 417 13.21 -41.85 19.51
C GLN A 417 12.83 -42.81 18.37
N PRO A 418 13.39 -44.03 18.30
CA PRO A 418 13.01 -45.00 17.30
C PRO A 418 11.53 -45.38 17.53
N LEU A 419 10.64 -44.65 16.88
CA LEU A 419 9.28 -45.10 16.63
C LEU A 419 9.41 -46.22 15.60
N ILE A 420 9.55 -47.42 16.16
CA ILE A 420 9.19 -48.72 15.61
C ILE A 420 8.48 -48.60 14.25
N GLN A 421 9.14 -49.12 13.22
CA GLN A 421 8.54 -49.81 12.06
C GLN A 421 7.04 -49.55 11.83
N GLN A 422 6.74 -48.57 10.99
CA GLN A 422 5.67 -48.66 9.99
C GLN A 422 6.41 -48.53 8.66
N ALA A 423 6.93 -49.60 8.04
CA ALA A 423 6.17 -50.68 7.40
C ALA A 423 5.00 -50.10 6.59
N ASP A 424 5.36 -49.36 5.55
CA ASP A 424 4.76 -49.44 4.22
C ASP A 424 5.90 -49.07 3.25
N GLU A 425 6.71 -50.09 2.99
CA GLU A 425 7.45 -50.25 1.74
C GLU A 425 6.42 -50.23 0.60
N ASP A 426 6.61 -49.36 -0.39
CA ASP A 426 6.28 -49.58 -1.82
C ASP A 426 6.25 -48.22 -2.56
N GLU A 427 7.43 -47.69 -2.88
CA GLU A 427 7.63 -46.87 -4.08
C GLU A 427 9.12 -46.96 -4.45
N GLU A 428 9.46 -47.99 -5.25
CA GLU A 428 10.74 -48.12 -5.95
C GLU A 428 10.92 -46.92 -6.89
N SER A 429 11.57 -45.86 -6.42
CA SER A 429 12.12 -44.83 -7.30
C SER A 429 13.41 -45.37 -7.92
N ASN A 430 13.29 -45.76 -9.18
CA ASN A 430 14.36 -46.18 -10.07
C ASN A 430 15.35 -45.01 -10.29
N ASP A 431 16.35 -44.88 -9.41
CA ASP A 431 17.42 -43.87 -9.47
C ASP A 431 18.43 -44.24 -10.57
N GLY A 432 18.16 -43.74 -11.77
CA GLY A 432 19.08 -43.72 -12.92
C GLY A 432 19.71 -42.35 -13.17
N ASP A 433 19.98 -41.56 -12.11
CA ASP A 433 20.55 -40.21 -12.24
C ASP A 433 22.07 -40.24 -11.97
N GLU A 434 22.80 -40.93 -12.87
CA GLU A 434 24.26 -40.93 -12.88
C GLU A 434 24.80 -39.57 -13.39
N ASN A 435 25.56 -38.89 -12.53
CA ASN A 435 26.46 -37.75 -12.82
C ASN A 435 25.95 -36.31 -12.67
N ASN A 436 25.04 -36.03 -11.74
CA ASN A 436 25.00 -34.69 -11.15
C ASN A 436 26.18 -34.55 -10.16
N GLU A 437 27.38 -34.30 -10.70
CA GLU A 437 28.58 -33.98 -9.93
C GLU A 437 28.25 -32.80 -9.00
N ILE A 438 28.02 -33.10 -7.72
CA ILE A 438 27.68 -32.09 -6.71
C ILE A 438 28.91 -31.20 -6.57
N VAL A 439 28.94 -30.09 -7.30
CA VAL A 439 30.02 -29.09 -7.19
C VAL A 439 30.02 -28.60 -5.75
N HIS A 440 30.97 -29.08 -4.95
CA HIS A 440 31.09 -28.75 -3.54
C HIS A 440 31.57 -27.30 -3.41
N ASN A 441 30.68 -26.42 -2.97
CA ASN A 441 31.06 -25.07 -2.62
C ASN A 441 31.95 -25.11 -1.37
N THR A 442 33.10 -24.45 -1.43
CA THR A 442 34.08 -24.48 -0.33
C THR A 442 33.88 -23.28 0.61
N ASP A 443 34.20 -23.43 1.89
CA ASP A 443 34.19 -22.31 2.86
C ASP A 443 35.04 -21.12 2.35
N ALA A 444 36.13 -21.38 1.62
CA ALA A 444 36.99 -20.37 1.03
C ALA A 444 36.28 -19.56 -0.08
N GLU A 445 35.53 -20.23 -0.95
CA GLU A 445 34.74 -19.58 -2.02
C GLU A 445 33.61 -18.72 -1.44
N ALA A 446 32.87 -19.24 -0.45
CA ALA A 446 31.81 -18.47 0.22
C ALA A 446 32.35 -17.22 0.94
N ASN A 447 33.48 -17.34 1.65
CA ASN A 447 34.12 -16.20 2.30
C ASN A 447 34.68 -15.17 1.30
N LYS A 448 35.19 -15.64 0.15
CA LYS A 448 35.60 -14.75 -0.96
C LYS A 448 34.40 -13.97 -1.50
N ASN A 449 33.28 -14.66 -1.76
CA ASN A 449 32.04 -14.02 -2.22
C ASN A 449 31.53 -12.99 -1.18
N PHE A 450 31.59 -13.32 0.12
CA PHE A 450 31.24 -12.40 1.20
C PHE A 450 32.10 -11.14 1.22
N SER A 451 33.42 -11.30 1.12
CA SER A 451 34.35 -10.17 1.05
C SER A 451 34.07 -9.29 -0.16
N ASN A 452 33.74 -9.88 -1.30
CA ASN A 452 33.38 -9.14 -2.50
C ASN A 452 32.06 -8.36 -2.32
N SER A 453 31.02 -8.97 -1.74
CA SER A 453 29.77 -8.26 -1.41
C SER A 453 30.02 -7.07 -0.48
N ALA A 454 30.82 -7.26 0.58
CA ALA A 454 31.14 -6.17 1.52
C ALA A 454 31.93 -5.04 0.85
N PHE A 455 32.86 -5.38 -0.05
CA PHE A 455 33.63 -4.40 -0.83
C PHE A 455 32.73 -3.61 -1.79
N ILE A 456 31.83 -4.28 -2.51
CA ILE A 456 30.88 -3.62 -3.42
C ILE A 456 29.91 -2.72 -2.66
N PHE A 457 29.39 -3.18 -1.53
CA PHE A 457 28.56 -2.36 -0.64
C PHE A 457 29.31 -1.09 -0.19
N LEU A 458 30.59 -1.22 0.17
CA LEU A 458 31.42 -0.08 0.57
C LEU A 458 31.68 0.90 -0.59
N ILE A 459 31.90 0.39 -1.82
CA ILE A 459 32.01 1.24 -3.01
C ILE A 459 30.71 1.99 -3.25
N GLN A 460 29.56 1.30 -3.21
CA GLN A 460 28.25 1.91 -3.39
C GLN A 460 28.01 3.00 -2.36
N ALA A 461 28.27 2.71 -1.07
CA ALA A 461 28.15 3.70 0.01
C ALA A 461 29.10 4.89 -0.16
N LEU A 462 30.32 4.66 -0.64
CA LEU A 462 31.30 5.73 -0.90
C LEU A 462 30.88 6.62 -2.06
N LEU A 463 30.41 6.05 -3.18
CA LEU A 463 29.91 6.80 -4.32
C LEU A 463 28.72 7.67 -3.90
N VAL A 464 27.78 7.07 -3.18
CA VAL A 464 26.62 7.75 -2.60
C VAL A 464 27.05 8.91 -1.68
N TYR A 465 28.05 8.70 -0.82
CA TYR A 465 28.61 9.75 0.04
C TYR A 465 29.28 10.88 -0.76
N LEU A 466 30.08 10.56 -1.79
CA LEU A 466 30.74 11.55 -2.64
C LEU A 466 29.73 12.43 -3.36
N VAL A 467 28.63 11.84 -3.84
CA VAL A 467 27.54 12.59 -4.44
C VAL A 467 26.94 13.55 -3.40
N LEU A 468 26.62 13.10 -2.18
CA LEU A 468 26.14 13.98 -1.11
C LEU A 468 27.10 15.14 -0.77
N ASP A 469 28.41 14.90 -0.71
CA ASP A 469 29.40 15.96 -0.42
C ASP A 469 29.44 17.04 -1.51
N GLN A 470 29.28 16.63 -2.78
CA GLN A 470 29.24 17.56 -3.90
C GLN A 470 28.05 18.52 -3.78
N PHE A 471 26.88 18.02 -3.42
CA PHE A 471 25.66 18.84 -3.35
C PHE A 471 25.56 19.75 -2.14
N LYS A 472 26.24 19.43 -1.03
CA LYS A 472 26.26 20.30 0.16
C LYS A 472 26.83 21.71 -0.13
N LYS A 473 27.56 21.90 -1.24
CA LYS A 473 28.27 23.14 -1.56
C LYS A 473 27.45 24.14 -2.39
N GLU A 474 26.30 23.74 -2.93
CA GLU A 474 25.47 24.58 -3.80
C GLU A 474 24.09 24.81 -3.17
N THR A 475 23.94 25.87 -2.37
CA THR A 475 22.61 26.35 -1.91
C THR A 475 22.21 27.56 -2.75
N THR A 476 21.67 27.32 -3.94
CA THR A 476 20.95 28.32 -4.71
C THR A 476 19.46 28.22 -4.38
N ASN A 477 18.77 29.35 -4.24
CA ASN A 477 17.31 29.35 -4.13
C ASN A 477 16.75 28.81 -5.45
N THR A 478 16.13 27.64 -5.42
CA THR A 478 15.59 27.01 -6.63
C THR A 478 14.12 27.37 -6.80
N ASP A 479 13.80 28.08 -7.87
CA ASP A 479 12.40 28.28 -8.26
C ASP A 479 11.81 26.95 -8.75
N VAL A 480 10.81 26.41 -8.04
CA VAL A 480 10.20 25.12 -8.37
C VAL A 480 9.14 25.33 -9.45
N THR A 481 9.47 25.04 -10.70
CA THR A 481 8.50 24.99 -11.79
C THR A 481 7.73 23.66 -11.83
N PHE A 482 6.55 23.64 -12.47
CA PHE A 482 5.74 22.44 -12.61
C PHE A 482 6.47 21.34 -13.40
N GLU A 483 7.22 21.70 -14.44
CA GLU A 483 8.00 20.76 -15.24
C GLU A 483 9.09 20.08 -14.41
N ILE A 484 9.77 20.84 -13.54
CA ILE A 484 10.78 20.30 -12.63
C ILE A 484 10.13 19.33 -11.64
N LEU A 485 9.04 19.75 -10.99
CA LEU A 485 8.33 18.90 -10.02
C LEU A 485 7.83 17.60 -10.67
N LEU A 486 7.20 17.69 -11.85
CA LEU A 486 6.74 16.51 -12.59
C LEU A 486 7.90 15.58 -12.94
N THR A 487 9.02 16.13 -13.42
CA THR A 487 10.22 15.33 -13.74
C THR A 487 10.76 14.62 -12.49
N ARG A 488 10.86 15.31 -11.35
CA ARG A 488 11.32 14.72 -10.08
C ARG A 488 10.45 13.53 -9.66
N ILE A 489 9.13 13.68 -9.77
CA ILE A 489 8.18 12.62 -9.38
C ILE A 489 8.28 11.41 -10.30
N LEU A 490 8.38 11.63 -11.62
CA LEU A 490 8.55 10.55 -12.59
C LEU A 490 9.87 9.79 -12.38
N CYS A 491 10.98 10.51 -12.17
CA CYS A 491 12.28 9.91 -11.88
C CYS A 491 12.27 9.11 -10.56
N ALA A 492 11.67 9.63 -9.49
CA ALA A 492 11.53 8.89 -8.24
C ALA A 492 10.65 7.64 -8.39
N ALA A 493 9.53 7.74 -9.09
CA ALA A 493 8.65 6.59 -9.34
C ALA A 493 9.36 5.50 -10.14
N LEU A 494 10.13 5.86 -11.18
CA LEU A 494 10.90 4.90 -11.97
C LEU A 494 11.99 4.23 -11.14
N LEU A 495 12.76 4.99 -10.34
CA LEU A 495 13.80 4.39 -9.49
C LEU A 495 13.18 3.46 -8.45
N HIS A 496 12.07 3.87 -7.83
CA HIS A 496 11.36 3.06 -6.86
C HIS A 496 10.91 1.72 -7.46
N MET A 497 10.35 1.73 -8.67
CA MET A 497 9.95 0.51 -9.38
C MET A 497 11.14 -0.43 -9.66
N GLN A 498 12.32 0.13 -9.91
CA GLN A 498 13.55 -0.64 -10.14
C GLN A 498 14.05 -1.30 -8.84
N LEU A 499 14.08 -0.55 -7.73
CA LEU A 499 14.65 -1.01 -6.45
C LEU A 499 13.70 -1.81 -5.57
N GLU A 500 12.38 -1.76 -5.83
CA GLU A 500 11.37 -2.51 -5.07
C GLU A 500 11.65 -4.02 -5.07
N GLY A 501 12.11 -4.56 -6.21
CA GLY A 501 12.44 -5.98 -6.35
C GLY A 501 13.57 -6.42 -5.43
N GLU A 502 14.62 -5.62 -5.32
CA GLU A 502 15.81 -5.88 -4.50
C GLU A 502 15.50 -5.75 -3.00
N LEU A 503 14.71 -4.75 -2.60
CA LEU A 503 14.29 -4.58 -1.21
C LEU A 503 13.38 -5.71 -0.74
N ARG A 504 12.50 -6.19 -1.62
CA ARG A 504 11.68 -7.36 -1.35
C ARG A 504 12.51 -8.64 -1.23
N GLN A 505 13.44 -8.87 -2.16
CA GLN A 505 14.33 -10.04 -2.12
C GLN A 505 15.17 -10.05 -0.85
N SER A 506 15.77 -8.92 -0.48
CA SER A 506 16.58 -8.79 0.74
C SER A 506 15.79 -9.05 2.01
N LEU A 507 14.52 -8.59 2.12
CA LEU A 507 13.63 -8.94 3.22
C LEU A 507 13.33 -10.44 3.30
N GLN A 508 13.11 -11.09 2.16
CA GLN A 508 12.87 -12.54 2.09
C GLN A 508 14.12 -13.34 2.49
N MET A 509 15.29 -12.93 2.00
CA MET A 509 16.58 -13.50 2.40
C MET A 509 16.80 -13.33 3.91
N LEU A 510 16.49 -12.17 4.47
CA LEU A 510 16.57 -11.93 5.91
C LEU A 510 15.61 -12.83 6.71
N ASN A 511 14.39 -13.03 6.21
CA ASN A 511 13.40 -13.92 6.82
C ASN A 511 13.84 -15.39 6.77
N TYR A 512 14.41 -15.82 5.63
CA TYR A 512 14.99 -17.16 5.50
C TYR A 512 16.17 -17.34 6.46
N ALA A 513 17.14 -16.42 6.44
CA ALA A 513 18.33 -16.47 7.27
C ALA A 513 18.01 -16.54 8.77
N ARG A 514 16.97 -15.85 9.23
CA ARG A 514 16.60 -15.87 10.65
C ARG A 514 15.92 -17.17 11.08
N LEU A 515 15.18 -17.86 10.20
CA LEU A 515 14.31 -19.00 10.56
C LEU A 515 14.78 -20.37 10.07
N MET A 516 15.37 -20.43 8.88
CA MET A 516 15.59 -21.67 8.12
C MET A 516 17.05 -22.16 8.13
N VAL A 517 17.99 -21.39 8.68
CA VAL A 517 19.41 -21.78 8.73
C VAL A 517 19.70 -22.64 9.95
N PHE A 518 20.23 -23.84 9.75
CA PHE A 518 20.49 -24.82 10.82
C PHE A 518 21.66 -24.39 11.70
N HIS A 519 22.79 -24.05 11.09
CA HIS A 519 24.04 -23.79 11.79
C HIS A 519 24.26 -22.29 12.04
N SER A 520 24.57 -21.95 13.29
CA SER A 520 24.80 -20.55 13.68
C SER A 520 26.03 -19.94 12.97
N LYS A 521 26.98 -20.76 12.51
CA LYS A 521 28.19 -20.33 11.79
C LYS A 521 27.84 -19.57 10.51
N TYR A 522 26.89 -20.07 9.73
CA TYR A 522 26.51 -19.49 8.43
C TYR A 522 25.34 -18.51 8.52
N ARG A 523 24.56 -18.58 9.60
CA ARG A 523 23.43 -17.69 9.83
C ARG A 523 23.79 -16.21 9.91
N ILE A 524 24.84 -15.85 10.64
CA ILE A 524 25.20 -14.43 10.84
C ILE A 524 25.64 -13.79 9.51
N PRO A 525 26.56 -14.39 8.72
CA PRO A 525 26.89 -13.89 7.39
C PRO A 525 25.66 -13.69 6.50
N MET A 526 24.74 -14.67 6.45
CA MET A 526 23.52 -14.56 5.65
C MET A 526 22.62 -13.38 6.08
N ILE A 527 22.46 -13.15 7.39
CA ILE A 527 21.73 -11.98 7.90
C ILE A 527 22.41 -10.67 7.48
N ILE A 528 23.75 -10.58 7.57
CA ILE A 528 24.49 -9.39 7.20
C ILE A 528 24.37 -9.11 5.70
N ILE A 529 24.47 -10.14 4.84
CA ILE A 529 24.29 -10.02 3.38
C ILE A 529 22.91 -9.44 3.06
N SER A 530 21.85 -10.00 3.65
CA SER A 530 20.49 -9.48 3.44
C SER A 530 20.34 -8.03 3.90
N LEU A 531 20.99 -7.65 5.00
CA LEU A 531 20.99 -6.26 5.47
C LEU A 531 21.79 -5.31 4.57
N MET A 532 22.93 -5.75 4.01
CA MET A 532 23.71 -4.95 3.06
C MET A 532 22.90 -4.65 1.80
N GLN A 533 22.25 -5.67 1.22
CA GLN A 533 21.38 -5.47 0.05
C GLN A 533 20.22 -4.52 0.36
N PHE A 534 19.55 -4.71 1.51
CA PHE A 534 18.46 -3.84 1.94
C PHE A 534 18.93 -2.39 2.12
N LEU A 535 20.03 -2.17 2.87
CA LEU A 535 20.56 -0.84 3.17
C LEU A 535 21.14 -0.15 1.93
N GLY A 536 21.73 -0.92 1.01
CA GLY A 536 22.23 -0.41 -0.27
C GLY A 536 21.11 0.13 -1.13
N ALA A 537 20.07 -0.67 -1.36
CA ALA A 537 18.92 -0.27 -2.17
C ALA A 537 18.18 0.94 -1.57
N ILE A 538 17.82 0.90 -0.28
CA ILE A 538 17.12 2.02 0.36
C ILE A 538 18.00 3.29 0.44
N GLY A 539 19.30 3.13 0.69
CA GLY A 539 20.24 4.24 0.78
C GLY A 539 20.38 4.97 -0.55
N THR A 540 20.54 4.22 -1.65
CA THR A 540 20.59 4.79 -3.00
C THR A 540 19.28 5.51 -3.35
N GLU A 541 18.12 4.95 -3.00
CA GLU A 541 16.83 5.58 -3.30
C GLU A 541 16.57 6.86 -2.51
N VAL A 542 16.82 6.86 -1.19
CA VAL A 542 16.68 8.05 -0.32
C VAL A 542 17.55 9.18 -0.85
N ILE A 543 18.78 8.86 -1.23
CA ILE A 543 19.74 9.86 -1.70
C ILE A 543 19.38 10.34 -3.09
N ASN A 544 18.93 9.47 -3.99
CA ASN A 544 18.38 9.92 -5.27
C ASN A 544 17.20 10.87 -5.10
N ILE A 545 16.24 10.55 -4.23
CA ILE A 545 15.11 11.44 -3.94
C ILE A 545 15.60 12.80 -3.40
N PHE A 546 16.55 12.80 -2.46
CA PHE A 546 17.12 14.03 -1.94
C PHE A 546 17.79 14.87 -3.04
N LEU A 547 18.55 14.22 -3.92
CA LEU A 547 19.33 14.88 -4.96
C LEU A 547 18.46 15.44 -6.09
N ILE A 548 17.47 14.69 -6.56
CA ILE A 548 16.55 15.20 -7.58
C ILE A 548 15.73 16.38 -7.04
N CYS A 549 15.39 16.39 -5.74
CA CYS A 549 14.71 17.51 -5.08
C CYS A 549 15.56 18.79 -5.03
N GLN A 550 16.88 18.70 -5.12
CA GLN A 550 17.78 19.85 -5.12
C GLN A 550 18.06 20.42 -6.52
N GLN A 551 17.67 19.72 -7.60
CA GLN A 551 17.99 20.17 -8.97
C GLN A 551 17.03 21.24 -9.47
N ASP A 552 17.58 22.31 -10.03
CA ASP A 552 16.88 23.47 -10.57
C ASP A 552 16.49 23.36 -12.05
N SER A 553 16.92 22.30 -12.73
CA SER A 553 16.61 22.08 -14.14
C SER A 553 16.19 20.64 -14.41
N VAL A 554 15.26 20.46 -15.35
CA VAL A 554 14.78 19.15 -15.81
C VAL A 554 15.94 18.28 -16.30
N GLN A 555 16.91 18.88 -17.02
CA GLN A 555 18.09 18.17 -17.50
C GLN A 555 18.95 17.64 -16.34
N ASN A 556 19.17 18.45 -15.30
CA ASN A 556 19.94 18.04 -14.12
C ASN A 556 19.23 16.93 -13.34
N VAL A 557 17.89 17.00 -13.20
CA VAL A 557 17.08 15.93 -12.58
C VAL A 557 17.30 14.60 -13.31
N ILE A 558 17.17 14.59 -14.64
CA ILE A 558 17.32 13.38 -15.46
C ILE A 558 18.75 12.83 -15.40
N MET A 559 19.75 13.71 -15.49
CA MET A 559 21.16 13.32 -15.43
C MET A 559 21.52 12.64 -14.11
N ASN A 560 21.08 13.22 -12.98
CA ASN A 560 21.34 12.65 -11.65
C ASN A 560 20.57 11.35 -11.43
N PHE A 561 19.32 11.25 -11.91
CA PHE A 561 18.57 10.00 -11.90
C PHE A 561 19.29 8.87 -12.63
N ILE A 562 19.81 9.13 -13.85
CA ILE A 562 20.56 8.12 -14.62
C ILE A 562 21.83 7.71 -13.88
N ALA A 563 22.60 8.68 -13.36
CA ALA A 563 23.83 8.40 -12.63
C ALA A 563 23.58 7.51 -11.40
N LEU A 564 22.51 7.78 -10.64
CA LEU A 564 22.16 7.00 -9.46
C LEU A 564 21.52 5.65 -9.79
N GLY A 565 20.79 5.56 -10.91
CA GLY A 565 20.33 4.28 -11.45
C GLY A 565 21.51 3.34 -11.75
N VAL A 566 22.58 3.84 -12.35
CA VAL A 566 23.81 3.06 -12.58
C VAL A 566 24.48 2.67 -11.25
N ILE A 567 24.51 3.56 -10.27
CA ILE A 567 25.06 3.25 -8.93
C ILE A 567 24.24 2.15 -8.23
N ALA A 568 22.92 2.16 -8.41
CA ALA A 568 22.03 1.14 -7.87
C ALA A 568 22.31 -0.25 -8.45
N GLU A 569 22.71 -0.34 -9.72
CA GLU A 569 22.97 -1.61 -10.42
C GLU A 569 24.42 -2.13 -10.31
N ILE A 570 25.30 -1.47 -9.55
CA ILE A 570 26.73 -1.88 -9.46
C ILE A 570 26.89 -3.33 -8.99
N ASP A 571 26.04 -3.78 -8.10
CA ASP A 571 26.05 -5.14 -7.57
C ASP A 571 25.67 -6.19 -8.62
N ASN A 572 24.66 -5.90 -9.45
CA ASN A 572 24.23 -6.69 -10.60
C ASN A 572 25.33 -6.72 -11.68
N ILE A 573 25.92 -5.56 -12.00
CA ILE A 573 27.02 -5.45 -12.96
C ILE A 573 28.21 -6.30 -12.48
N TYR A 574 28.58 -6.19 -11.20
CA TYR A 574 29.67 -6.97 -10.64
C TYR A 574 29.38 -8.48 -10.67
N ALA A 575 28.17 -8.90 -10.31
CA ALA A 575 27.74 -10.30 -10.42
C ALA A 575 27.86 -10.83 -11.87
N GLY A 576 27.53 -10.00 -12.86
CA GLY A 576 27.73 -10.28 -14.28
C GLY A 576 29.18 -10.65 -14.64
N THR A 577 30.17 -10.03 -13.99
CA THR A 577 31.60 -10.27 -14.24
C THR A 577 32.18 -11.53 -13.59
N LEU A 578 31.45 -12.17 -12.66
CA LEU A 578 31.91 -13.42 -12.03
C LEU A 578 31.81 -14.59 -13.00
N TYR A 579 32.91 -14.88 -13.70
CA TYR A 579 33.03 -16.08 -14.54
C TYR A 579 33.33 -17.32 -13.68
N ASN A 580 32.73 -18.46 -14.04
CA ASN A 580 32.95 -19.76 -13.41
C ASN A 580 32.61 -19.86 -11.90
N ASN A 581 31.70 -19.01 -11.39
CA ASN A 581 31.20 -19.16 -10.03
C ASN A 581 30.10 -20.24 -9.98
N SER A 582 30.28 -21.24 -9.11
CA SER A 582 29.36 -22.39 -8.99
C SER A 582 27.95 -21.98 -8.53
N SER A 583 27.86 -21.01 -7.63
CA SER A 583 26.59 -20.53 -7.08
C SER A 583 25.86 -19.61 -8.05
N LYS A 584 26.58 -18.83 -8.86
CA LYS A 584 25.99 -18.05 -9.96
C LYS A 584 25.32 -18.95 -10.99
N LYS A 585 26.05 -19.96 -11.49
CA LYS A 585 25.51 -20.94 -12.43
C LYS A 585 24.23 -21.60 -11.90
N LEU A 586 24.18 -21.93 -10.61
CA LEU A 586 22.98 -22.51 -10.01
C LEU A 586 21.75 -21.57 -10.04
N ILE A 587 21.96 -20.25 -9.98
CA ILE A 587 20.87 -19.26 -10.06
C ILE A 587 20.48 -19.03 -11.53
N GLU A 588 21.44 -19.06 -12.46
CA GLU A 588 21.24 -18.84 -13.91
C GLU A 588 20.66 -20.05 -14.64
N ASP A 589 21.19 -21.26 -14.40
CA ASP A 589 20.90 -22.49 -15.15
C ASP A 589 19.58 -23.17 -14.72
N ASN A 590 19.06 -22.82 -13.55
CA ASN A 590 17.80 -23.38 -13.07
C ASN A 590 16.61 -22.69 -13.74
N ASP A 591 16.08 -23.33 -14.79
CA ASP A 591 14.74 -23.03 -15.34
C ASP A 591 13.69 -23.02 -14.21
N GLU A 592 13.87 -23.86 -13.19
CA GLU A 592 13.21 -23.79 -11.89
C GLU A 592 14.04 -22.99 -10.89
N LYS A 593 13.97 -21.65 -10.97
CA LYS A 593 14.61 -20.70 -10.02
C LYS A 593 14.74 -21.29 -8.61
N VAL A 594 15.93 -21.21 -8.01
CA VAL A 594 16.21 -21.68 -6.64
C VAL A 594 15.17 -21.09 -5.67
N ASN A 595 14.14 -21.88 -5.36
CA ASN A 595 13.01 -21.45 -4.56
C ASN A 595 13.22 -21.89 -3.11
N LEU A 596 13.81 -21.00 -2.32
CA LEU A 596 13.99 -21.27 -0.89
C LEU A 596 12.66 -21.12 -0.16
N GLN A 597 12.10 -22.20 0.35
CA GLN A 597 10.86 -22.17 1.11
C GLN A 597 11.08 -21.63 2.53
N ILE A 598 10.19 -20.76 2.99
CA ILE A 598 10.16 -20.19 4.33
C ILE A 598 8.91 -20.70 5.04
N ASN A 599 9.11 -21.37 6.17
CA ASN A 599 8.02 -21.78 7.06
C ASN A 599 8.03 -20.99 8.37
N ASP A 600 7.31 -19.86 8.40
CA ASP A 600 7.17 -19.03 9.61
C ASP A 600 6.61 -19.79 10.83
N LYS A 601 5.83 -20.85 10.60
CA LYS A 601 5.20 -21.65 11.67
C LYS A 601 6.11 -22.74 12.22
N LYS A 602 7.07 -23.21 11.42
CA LYS A 602 8.00 -24.27 11.77
C LYS A 602 9.44 -23.78 11.53
N PRO A 603 9.95 -22.85 12.35
CA PRO A 603 11.35 -22.49 12.28
C PRO A 603 12.21 -23.72 12.59
N VAL A 604 13.40 -23.79 12.00
CA VAL A 604 14.35 -24.90 12.22
C VAL A 604 14.65 -25.05 13.72
N ARG A 605 14.73 -23.93 14.44
CA ARG A 605 14.81 -23.93 15.90
C ARG A 605 13.71 -23.08 16.50
N SER A 606 12.98 -23.64 17.46
CA SER A 606 11.87 -22.94 18.14
C SER A 606 12.31 -21.62 18.79
N TYR A 607 13.55 -21.52 19.25
CA TYR A 607 14.06 -20.28 19.84
C TYR A 607 14.32 -19.15 18.83
N TYR A 608 14.40 -19.45 17.52
CA TYR A 608 14.58 -18.43 16.48
C TYR A 608 13.35 -17.53 16.30
N SER A 609 12.14 -18.03 16.58
CA SER A 609 10.91 -17.25 16.48
C SER A 609 10.63 -16.35 17.69
N LYS A 610 11.47 -16.37 18.74
CA LYS A 610 11.28 -15.51 19.92
C LYS A 610 11.30 -14.02 19.55
N ARG A 611 10.25 -13.29 19.95
CA ARG A 611 10.00 -11.88 19.59
C ARG A 611 11.13 -10.91 19.99
N PHE A 612 11.81 -11.17 21.11
CA PHE A 612 12.85 -10.28 21.64
C PHE A 612 14.25 -10.49 21.04
N ARG A 613 14.39 -11.35 20.03
CA ARG A 613 15.68 -11.49 19.35
C ARG A 613 15.91 -10.31 18.41
N LEU A 614 17.12 -9.77 18.43
CA LEU A 614 17.52 -8.63 17.59
C LEU A 614 17.20 -8.87 16.12
N SER A 615 17.51 -10.05 15.55
CA SER A 615 17.19 -10.35 14.14
C SER A 615 15.69 -10.35 13.84
N THR A 616 14.86 -10.80 14.78
CA THR A 616 13.39 -10.80 14.63
C THR A 616 12.83 -9.38 14.77
N LEU A 617 13.39 -8.58 15.67
CA LEU A 617 13.05 -7.17 15.83
C LEU A 617 13.43 -6.36 14.59
N VAL A 618 14.67 -6.51 14.10
CA VAL A 618 15.16 -5.83 12.89
C VAL A 618 14.29 -6.21 11.70
N HIS A 619 14.07 -7.50 11.43
CA HIS A 619 13.17 -7.94 10.36
C HIS A 619 11.75 -7.37 10.53
N GLY A 620 11.22 -7.33 11.76
CA GLY A 620 9.90 -6.75 12.04
C GLY A 620 9.82 -5.27 11.71
N VAL A 621 10.83 -4.48 12.09
CA VAL A 621 10.91 -3.03 11.81
C VAL A 621 11.06 -2.78 10.30
N LEU A 622 11.98 -3.49 9.63
CA LEU A 622 12.18 -3.33 8.20
C LEU A 622 10.95 -3.75 7.40
N ARG A 623 10.27 -4.83 7.81
CA ARG A 623 9.02 -5.27 7.21
C ARG A 623 7.89 -4.26 7.45
N LEU A 624 7.76 -3.71 8.66
CA LEU A 624 6.80 -2.65 8.96
C LEU A 624 7.04 -1.44 8.04
N PHE A 625 8.27 -0.96 7.96
CA PHE A 625 8.63 0.15 7.07
C PHE A 625 8.29 -0.17 5.60
N TYR A 626 8.64 -1.38 5.14
CA TYR A 626 8.38 -1.81 3.77
C TYR A 626 6.88 -1.86 3.44
N GLU A 627 6.09 -2.56 4.26
CA GLU A 627 4.66 -2.78 4.04
C GLU A 627 3.81 -1.52 4.24
N THR A 628 4.23 -0.60 5.12
CA THR A 628 3.40 0.57 5.49
C THR A 628 3.76 1.85 4.73
N TYR A 629 5.03 2.06 4.43
CA TYR A 629 5.52 3.30 3.84
C TYR A 629 6.18 3.07 2.49
N TYR A 630 7.27 2.30 2.47
CA TYR A 630 8.14 2.21 1.31
C TYR A 630 7.38 1.82 0.05
N TYR A 631 6.66 0.70 0.10
CA TYR A 631 5.99 0.12 -1.06
C TYR A 631 4.90 1.01 -1.67
N TYR A 632 4.21 1.80 -0.86
CA TYR A 632 3.07 2.60 -1.32
C TYR A 632 3.38 4.09 -1.49
N PHE A 633 4.33 4.63 -0.73
CA PHE A 633 4.48 6.08 -0.56
C PHE A 633 5.91 6.59 -0.77
N MET A 634 6.92 5.73 -0.96
CA MET A 634 8.30 6.20 -1.13
C MET A 634 8.50 7.20 -2.28
N PRO A 635 7.93 6.99 -3.50
CA PRO A 635 8.08 7.96 -4.59
C PRO A 635 7.59 9.37 -4.26
N PHE A 636 6.65 9.47 -3.31
CA PHE A 636 6.00 10.72 -2.92
C PHE A 636 6.82 11.52 -1.91
N SER A 637 7.85 10.90 -1.32
CA SER A 637 8.79 11.60 -0.45
C SER A 637 9.38 12.81 -1.16
N VAL A 638 9.51 12.77 -2.50
CA VAL A 638 9.91 13.91 -3.33
C VAL A 638 9.04 15.14 -3.09
N ILE A 639 7.72 14.97 -3.08
CA ILE A 639 6.78 16.09 -2.98
C ILE A 639 6.82 16.65 -1.56
N VAL A 640 6.87 15.76 -0.57
CA VAL A 640 7.01 16.13 0.85
C VAL A 640 8.32 16.90 1.04
N ILE A 641 9.45 16.38 0.56
CA ILE A 641 10.75 17.04 0.71
C ILE A 641 10.77 18.40 0.00
N THR A 642 10.27 18.49 -1.24
CA THR A 642 10.20 19.76 -1.99
C THR A 642 9.28 20.78 -1.31
N PHE A 643 8.18 20.36 -0.70
CA PHE A 643 7.26 21.29 -0.04
C PHE A 643 7.74 21.70 1.36
N PHE A 644 8.29 20.76 2.13
CA PHE A 644 8.76 21.02 3.49
C PHE A 644 10.14 21.69 3.53
N SER A 645 10.98 21.55 2.49
CA SER A 645 12.23 22.33 2.40
C SER A 645 11.93 23.82 2.46
N ASP A 646 10.95 24.26 1.67
CA ASP A 646 10.55 25.67 1.58
C ASP A 646 10.00 26.17 2.92
N LEU A 647 9.22 25.33 3.62
CA LEU A 647 8.69 25.64 4.96
C LEU A 647 9.78 25.71 6.05
N ILE A 648 10.84 24.90 5.95
CA ILE A 648 11.93 24.88 6.92
C ILE A 648 12.87 26.07 6.72
N ASP A 649 13.04 26.52 5.47
CA ASP A 649 13.91 27.64 5.11
C ASP A 649 13.29 29.01 5.42
N GLU A 650 11.99 29.08 5.73
CA GLU A 650 11.37 30.26 6.34
C GLU A 650 11.96 30.51 7.74
N LYS A 651 13.08 31.24 7.79
CA LYS A 651 13.54 31.86 9.03
C LYS A 651 12.36 32.67 9.60
N PRO A 652 12.02 32.49 10.89
CA PRO A 652 10.96 33.27 11.50
C PRO A 652 11.29 34.76 11.30
N LEU A 653 10.39 35.46 10.61
CA LEU A 653 10.44 36.91 10.45
C LEU A 653 10.28 37.52 11.84
N TYR A 654 11.40 37.74 12.52
CA TYR A 654 11.51 38.52 13.74
C TYR A 654 11.79 39.98 13.42
#